data_AF-A0A939XKF9-F1
#
_entry.id   AF-A0A939XKF9-F1
#
_cell.length_a   1.000
_cell.length_b   1.000
_cell.length_c   1.000
_cell.angle_alpha   90.00
_cell.angle_beta   90.00
_cell.angle_gamma   90.00
#
_symmetry.space_group_name_H-M   'P 1'
#
loop_
_entity.id
_entity.type
_entity.pdbx_description
1 polymer ?
#
loop_
_entity_poly.entity_id
_entity_poly.type
_entity_poly.pdbx_seq_one_letter_code
_entity_poly.pdbx_strand_id
1 'polypeptide(L)'
;MKRKSIFLMIACLLMTALFGTNTVKADTVDDVWSVIDGIAMFKMSECGAGSMQEWADGALCEGAGTDADAYAFALYKLGKADVTAYKEALRKYLDENTVRSATTRLKYALCLCMDATETAHDDPADEQYISQTVEDSVGKLGVMSLVYGLHLAGNGHVGTEYPVGRILDELMSLRHEDGGWSVMGQYSDVDVTAMVLQSLAVMRDTLQPQVLSSAGASEDDNREEVLKQYETTEDGIRTGLAFLSGKQNETGDFAGFGSDNAESTAQVLIALSSLGIDGASAPEFVKNGHSVIDGIMRYRLPDGSFAHIPGGDSNPTATSQVFTAMASYICYKEGSIYYRIDRFKALSRESSDAENPKTEEHVQESTDGSELGSKDSLNSEADNSVTDIDSQVEQNLKPAENQSKESISNSQIVPDSDNKTVEEDQKKAVSISDEEAKNGEKQILESSEKTVTEDGSGNDLITIAPVDDSETSPIKGILYIGILGIAVLASVLLVIFKKRNPKNFIFVLIVAGLAATAVFFSDFATGTDYYRSETLEGEVTGEVTFTIRCDTIAGLGDSEFIPEDGCILKETTYAFAQDETVYDILVRAVKDNKLHMEKKKTGSGPRDYYICGIANIYEYDWGELSGWMYYVNGESPSVGCGE
;
A
#
# COMPACT_ATOMS: atom_id res chain seq x y z
N MET A 1 -40.81 32.69 48.22
CA MET A 1 -39.98 31.53 47.81
C MET A 1 -40.62 30.73 46.65
N LYS A 2 -41.03 31.37 45.54
CA LYS A 2 -41.62 30.66 44.39
C LYS A 2 -41.02 31.02 43.02
N ARG A 3 -40.00 31.89 42.98
CA ARG A 3 -39.28 32.26 41.73
C ARG A 3 -37.88 31.64 41.60
N LYS A 4 -37.26 31.18 42.69
CA LYS A 4 -35.96 30.48 42.64
C LYS A 4 -36.07 28.99 42.28
N SER A 5 -37.21 28.35 42.52
CA SER A 5 -37.43 26.93 42.19
C SER A 5 -37.80 26.69 40.71
N ILE A 6 -38.35 27.70 40.01
CA ILE A 6 -38.68 27.58 38.58
C ILE A 6 -37.42 27.71 37.71
N PHE A 7 -36.45 28.53 38.14
CA PHE A 7 -35.18 28.70 37.41
C PHE A 7 -34.27 27.47 37.53
N LEU A 8 -34.30 26.77 38.67
CA LEU A 8 -33.54 25.53 38.86
C LEU A 8 -34.17 24.34 38.10
N MET A 9 -35.50 24.33 37.92
CA MET A 9 -36.20 23.29 37.19
C MET A 9 -36.06 23.44 35.66
N ILE A 10 -35.97 24.68 35.15
CA ILE A 10 -35.66 24.95 33.74
C ILE A 10 -34.16 24.69 33.44
N ALA A 11 -33.26 24.94 34.39
CA ALA A 11 -31.84 24.57 34.24
C ALA A 11 -31.62 23.04 34.27
N CYS A 12 -32.40 22.28 35.05
CA CYS A 12 -32.35 20.81 35.02
C CYS A 12 -32.98 20.22 33.74
N LEU A 13 -34.05 20.82 33.20
CA LEU A 13 -34.64 20.39 31.91
C LEU A 13 -33.77 20.73 30.70
N LEU A 14 -32.96 21.80 30.77
CA LEU A 14 -31.95 22.14 29.75
C LEU A 14 -30.65 21.31 29.88
N MET A 15 -30.31 20.80 31.06
CA MET A 15 -29.18 19.87 31.26
C MET A 15 -29.51 18.42 30.87
N THR A 16 -30.78 18.02 30.85
CA THR A 16 -31.22 16.73 30.29
C THR A 16 -31.39 16.74 28.77
N ALA A 17 -31.23 17.91 28.12
CA ALA A 17 -31.21 18.04 26.66
C ALA A 17 -29.78 18.10 26.07
N LEU A 18 -28.75 18.00 26.92
CA LEU A 18 -27.33 17.99 26.54
C LEU A 18 -26.61 16.66 26.76
N PHE A 19 -27.31 15.67 27.34
CA PHE A 19 -26.97 14.27 27.15
C PHE A 19 -27.98 13.70 26.19
N GLY A 20 -27.84 14.08 24.91
CA GLY A 20 -28.25 13.17 23.87
C GLY A 20 -27.55 11.87 24.18
N THR A 21 -28.32 10.84 24.53
CA THR A 21 -27.88 9.49 24.25
C THR A 21 -27.50 9.54 22.77
N ASN A 22 -26.21 9.53 22.47
CA ASN A 22 -25.75 9.05 21.18
C ASN A 22 -26.23 7.61 21.13
N THR A 23 -27.49 7.44 20.74
CA THR A 23 -27.89 6.26 20.01
C THR A 23 -26.91 6.25 18.86
N VAL A 24 -25.92 5.35 18.95
CA VAL A 24 -25.16 4.87 17.80
C VAL A 24 -26.21 4.72 16.71
N LYS A 25 -26.17 5.64 15.75
CA LYS A 25 -27.00 5.48 14.56
C LYS A 25 -26.43 4.21 13.98
N ALA A 26 -27.19 3.12 14.01
CA ALA A 26 -26.77 1.91 13.35
C ALA A 26 -26.55 2.32 11.89
N ASP A 27 -25.29 2.40 11.46
CA ASP A 27 -24.92 2.74 10.10
C ASP A 27 -25.60 1.71 9.21
N THR A 28 -26.70 2.13 8.57
CA THR A 28 -27.43 1.26 7.68
C THR A 28 -26.60 1.09 6.42
N VAL A 29 -26.70 -0.09 5.79
CA VAL A 29 -26.07 -0.38 4.48
C VAL A 29 -26.38 0.71 3.43
N ASP A 30 -27.50 1.40 3.59
CA ASP A 30 -27.91 2.56 2.78
C ASP A 30 -26.91 3.74 2.82
N ASP A 31 -26.23 3.97 3.95
CA ASP A 31 -25.24 5.04 4.09
C ASP A 31 -23.93 4.66 3.35
N VAL A 32 -23.57 3.37 3.29
CA VAL A 32 -22.39 2.86 2.56
C VAL A 32 -22.61 2.90 1.05
N TRP A 33 -23.79 2.49 0.57
CA TRP A 33 -24.12 2.63 -0.86
C TRP A 33 -24.07 4.08 -1.33
N SER A 34 -24.47 5.04 -0.50
CA SER A 34 -24.33 6.46 -0.82
C SER A 34 -22.87 6.90 -0.99
N VAL A 35 -21.93 6.30 -0.25
CA VAL A 35 -20.49 6.57 -0.42
C VAL A 35 -20.00 5.98 -1.75
N ILE A 36 -20.33 4.72 -2.04
CA ILE A 36 -19.99 4.03 -3.30
C ILE A 36 -20.51 4.83 -4.50
N ASP A 37 -21.79 5.20 -4.50
CA ASP A 37 -22.41 5.95 -5.58
C ASP A 37 -21.78 7.35 -5.72
N GLY A 38 -21.44 7.99 -4.60
CA GLY A 38 -20.75 9.28 -4.60
C GLY A 38 -19.36 9.22 -5.26
N ILE A 39 -18.54 8.21 -4.92
CA ILE A 39 -17.23 8.01 -5.55
C ILE A 39 -17.39 7.69 -7.03
N ALA A 40 -18.32 6.78 -7.39
CA ALA A 40 -18.56 6.43 -8.79
C ALA A 40 -19.03 7.65 -9.59
N MET A 41 -19.93 8.48 -9.06
CA MET A 41 -20.36 9.73 -9.71
C MET A 41 -19.20 10.70 -9.90
N PHE A 42 -18.33 10.85 -8.91
CA PHE A 42 -17.11 11.65 -9.02
C PHE A 42 -16.23 11.16 -10.18
N LYS A 43 -15.86 9.88 -10.19
CA LYS A 43 -15.02 9.28 -11.24
C LYS A 43 -15.64 9.34 -12.63
N MET A 44 -16.94 9.06 -12.75
CA MET A 44 -17.67 9.17 -14.01
C MET A 44 -17.71 10.60 -14.52
N SER A 45 -17.80 11.60 -13.63
CA SER A 45 -17.79 13.01 -14.03
C SER A 45 -16.44 13.47 -14.61
N GLU A 46 -15.32 12.89 -14.15
CA GLU A 46 -13.98 13.18 -14.66
C GLU A 46 -13.78 12.69 -16.10
N CYS A 47 -14.38 11.54 -16.45
CA CYS A 47 -14.24 10.93 -17.77
C CYS A 47 -15.46 11.14 -18.69
N GLY A 48 -16.55 11.73 -18.19
CA GLY A 48 -17.78 11.97 -18.95
C GLY A 48 -18.64 10.73 -19.18
N ALA A 49 -18.45 9.66 -18.42
CA ALA A 49 -19.29 8.45 -18.51
C ALA A 49 -20.69 8.71 -17.95
N GLY A 50 -21.73 8.24 -18.64
CA GLY A 50 -23.13 8.39 -18.23
C GLY A 50 -23.62 7.25 -17.32
N SER A 51 -22.86 6.16 -17.21
CA SER A 51 -23.18 5.00 -16.36
C SER A 51 -21.93 4.25 -15.91
N MET A 52 -22.04 3.41 -14.88
CA MET A 52 -20.95 2.55 -14.41
C MET A 52 -20.49 1.56 -15.49
N GLN A 53 -21.40 1.11 -16.37
CA GLN A 53 -21.04 0.25 -17.50
C GLN A 53 -20.22 1.02 -18.55
N GLU A 54 -20.64 2.24 -18.92
CA GLU A 54 -19.87 3.10 -19.83
C GLU A 54 -18.50 3.45 -19.26
N TRP A 55 -18.41 3.63 -17.94
CA TRP A 55 -17.13 3.85 -17.26
C TRP A 55 -16.22 2.61 -17.33
N ALA A 56 -16.78 1.42 -17.07
CA ALA A 56 -16.06 0.15 -17.15
C ALA A 56 -15.56 -0.16 -18.57
N ASP A 57 -16.40 0.06 -19.58
CA ASP A 57 -16.06 -0.20 -20.98
C ASP A 57 -15.14 0.88 -21.60
N GLY A 58 -15.10 2.06 -20.99
CA GLY A 58 -14.35 3.23 -21.46
C GLY A 58 -13.09 3.49 -20.65
N ALA A 59 -13.16 4.44 -19.71
CA ALA A 59 -11.98 4.97 -19.03
C ALA A 59 -11.22 3.92 -18.20
N LEU A 60 -11.90 2.88 -17.67
CA LEU A 60 -11.19 1.79 -17.01
C LEU A 60 -10.36 0.95 -17.99
N CYS A 61 -10.86 0.68 -19.20
CA CYS A 61 -10.10 0.02 -20.26
C CYS A 61 -8.88 0.86 -20.69
N GLU A 62 -9.04 2.17 -20.83
CA GLU A 62 -7.92 3.09 -21.17
C GLU A 62 -6.85 3.12 -20.06
N GLY A 63 -7.27 2.94 -18.81
CA GLY A 63 -6.39 2.87 -17.64
C GLY A 63 -5.89 1.47 -17.30
N ALA A 64 -6.11 0.45 -18.13
CA ALA A 64 -5.63 -0.89 -17.85
C ALA A 64 -4.10 -0.92 -17.65
N GLY A 65 -3.64 -1.59 -16.59
CA GLY A 65 -2.23 -1.55 -16.19
C GLY A 65 -1.85 -0.37 -15.28
N THR A 66 -2.84 0.34 -14.73
CA THR A 66 -2.70 1.39 -13.70
C THR A 66 -3.72 1.14 -12.57
N ASP A 67 -4.02 2.14 -11.73
CA ASP A 67 -4.99 2.09 -10.61
C ASP A 67 -6.45 1.83 -11.04
N ALA A 68 -6.74 1.68 -12.34
CA ALA A 68 -8.07 1.33 -12.84
C ALA A 68 -8.53 -0.07 -12.37
N ASP A 69 -7.59 -0.94 -12.04
CA ASP A 69 -7.82 -2.31 -11.60
C ASP A 69 -8.64 -2.40 -10.31
N ALA A 70 -8.37 -1.53 -9.33
CA ALA A 70 -9.11 -1.45 -8.08
C ALA A 70 -10.60 -1.13 -8.31
N TYR A 71 -10.89 -0.20 -9.23
CA TYR A 71 -12.26 0.17 -9.58
C TYR A 71 -12.95 -0.94 -10.38
N ALA A 72 -12.28 -1.54 -11.35
CA ALA A 72 -12.84 -2.65 -12.13
C ALA A 72 -13.19 -3.83 -11.23
N PHE A 73 -12.28 -4.23 -10.35
CA PHE A 73 -12.50 -5.31 -9.40
C PHE A 73 -13.66 -5.02 -8.44
N ALA A 74 -13.76 -3.78 -7.94
CA ALA A 74 -14.87 -3.37 -7.08
C ALA A 74 -16.21 -3.39 -7.81
N LEU A 75 -16.29 -2.89 -9.05
CA LEU A 75 -17.52 -2.94 -9.86
C LEU A 75 -17.95 -4.38 -10.14
N TYR A 76 -17.00 -5.27 -10.41
CA TYR A 76 -17.23 -6.71 -10.54
C TYR A 76 -17.80 -7.31 -9.25
N LYS A 77 -17.13 -7.09 -8.11
CA LYS A 77 -17.54 -7.63 -6.81
C LYS A 77 -18.90 -7.11 -6.34
N LEU A 78 -19.26 -5.89 -6.72
CA LEU A 78 -20.57 -5.29 -6.42
C LEU A 78 -21.66 -5.70 -7.43
N GLY A 79 -21.31 -6.41 -8.51
CA GLY A 79 -22.23 -6.74 -9.60
C GLY A 79 -22.82 -5.51 -10.30
N LYS A 80 -22.04 -4.43 -10.40
CA LYS A 80 -22.48 -3.11 -10.91
C LYS A 80 -22.12 -2.86 -12.37
N ALA A 81 -21.13 -3.57 -12.90
CA ALA A 81 -20.77 -3.53 -14.31
C ALA A 81 -20.19 -4.89 -14.73
N ASP A 82 -20.38 -5.22 -16.01
CA ASP A 82 -19.59 -6.24 -16.70
C ASP A 82 -18.18 -5.67 -16.95
N VAL A 83 -17.15 -6.45 -16.58
CA VAL A 83 -15.73 -6.05 -16.68
C VAL A 83 -14.97 -6.82 -17.77
N THR A 84 -15.68 -7.50 -18.67
CA THR A 84 -15.08 -8.24 -19.79
C THR A 84 -14.17 -7.37 -20.64
N ALA A 85 -14.63 -6.16 -21.01
CA ALA A 85 -13.86 -5.22 -21.80
C ALA A 85 -12.57 -4.78 -21.08
N TYR A 86 -12.65 -4.55 -19.77
CA TYR A 86 -11.49 -4.24 -18.95
C TYR A 86 -10.49 -5.39 -18.92
N LYS A 87 -10.95 -6.65 -18.76
CA LYS A 87 -10.09 -7.84 -18.79
C LYS A 87 -9.35 -7.98 -20.12
N GLU A 88 -10.05 -7.75 -21.23
CA GLU A 88 -9.44 -7.71 -22.58
C GLU A 88 -8.37 -6.61 -22.70
N ALA A 89 -8.65 -5.42 -22.18
CA ALA A 89 -7.69 -4.31 -22.17
C ALA A 89 -6.45 -4.64 -21.31
N LEU A 90 -6.64 -5.27 -20.15
CA LEU A 90 -5.55 -5.71 -19.28
C LEU A 90 -4.66 -6.75 -19.97
N ARG A 91 -5.26 -7.75 -20.64
CA ARG A 91 -4.48 -8.71 -21.45
C ARG A 91 -3.63 -8.01 -22.50
N LYS A 92 -4.23 -7.10 -23.26
CA LYS A 92 -3.52 -6.34 -24.27
C LYS A 92 -2.36 -5.54 -23.66
N TYR A 93 -2.58 -4.91 -22.50
CA TYR A 93 -1.52 -4.22 -21.77
C TYR A 93 -0.37 -5.17 -21.42
N LEU A 94 -0.66 -6.37 -20.92
CA LEU A 94 0.35 -7.37 -20.55
C LEU A 94 1.12 -7.92 -21.76
N ASP A 95 0.48 -8.03 -22.93
CA ASP A 95 1.14 -8.43 -24.18
C ASP A 95 2.09 -7.34 -24.71
N GLU A 96 1.76 -6.07 -24.48
CA GLU A 96 2.49 -4.92 -25.01
C GLU A 96 3.58 -4.39 -24.07
N ASN A 97 3.55 -4.78 -22.77
CA ASN A 97 4.42 -4.19 -21.74
C ASN A 97 5.10 -5.25 -20.87
N THR A 98 6.34 -4.98 -20.47
CA THR A 98 7.05 -5.82 -19.50
C THR A 98 6.80 -5.31 -18.08
N VAL A 99 5.99 -6.03 -17.31
CA VAL A 99 5.72 -5.72 -15.89
C VAL A 99 6.81 -6.35 -15.02
N ARG A 100 7.72 -5.53 -14.47
CA ARG A 100 8.89 -5.99 -13.70
C ARG A 100 8.56 -6.42 -12.27
N SER A 101 7.61 -5.75 -11.62
CA SER A 101 7.23 -6.05 -10.25
C SER A 101 6.51 -7.38 -10.12
N ALA A 102 7.02 -8.27 -9.28
CA ALA A 102 6.36 -9.52 -8.92
C ALA A 102 4.98 -9.28 -8.31
N THR A 103 4.89 -8.33 -7.38
CA THR A 103 3.64 -7.94 -6.72
C THR A 103 2.62 -7.42 -7.73
N THR A 104 3.00 -6.52 -8.63
CA THR A 104 2.09 -6.03 -9.67
C THR A 104 1.63 -7.13 -10.62
N ARG A 105 2.53 -8.06 -11.01
CA ARG A 105 2.13 -9.21 -11.83
C ARG A 105 1.10 -10.09 -11.11
N LEU A 106 1.31 -10.39 -9.83
CA LEU A 106 0.38 -11.18 -9.01
C LEU A 106 -0.96 -10.47 -8.83
N LYS A 107 -0.96 -9.15 -8.66
CA LYS A 107 -2.18 -8.33 -8.63
C LYS A 107 -2.96 -8.45 -9.94
N TYR A 108 -2.29 -8.31 -11.09
CA TYR A 108 -2.94 -8.48 -12.39
C TYR A 108 -3.42 -9.92 -12.63
N ALA A 109 -2.68 -10.93 -12.17
CA ALA A 109 -3.16 -12.32 -12.19
C ALA A 109 -4.48 -12.47 -11.42
N LEU A 110 -4.59 -11.84 -10.23
CA LEU A 110 -5.83 -11.84 -9.46
C LEU A 110 -6.98 -11.13 -10.19
N CYS A 111 -6.71 -10.04 -10.91
CA CYS A 111 -7.71 -9.39 -11.76
C CYS A 111 -8.15 -10.28 -12.93
N LEU A 112 -7.25 -11.05 -13.53
CA LEU A 112 -7.58 -11.98 -14.63
C LEU A 112 -8.45 -13.15 -14.17
N CYS A 113 -8.41 -13.50 -12.88
CA CYS A 113 -9.33 -14.47 -12.30
C CYS A 113 -10.80 -14.01 -12.31
N MET A 114 -11.11 -12.73 -12.55
CA MET A 114 -12.52 -12.27 -12.63
C MET A 114 -13.26 -12.97 -13.78
N ASP A 115 -14.42 -13.54 -13.45
CA ASP A 115 -15.31 -14.13 -14.45
C ASP A 115 -16.08 -13.05 -15.21
N ALA A 116 -15.82 -12.94 -16.51
CA ALA A 116 -16.51 -12.05 -17.44
C ALA A 116 -18.02 -12.33 -17.54
N THR A 117 -18.43 -13.62 -17.51
CA THR A 117 -19.83 -14.06 -17.57
C THR A 117 -20.01 -15.42 -16.87
N GLU A 118 -21.24 -15.79 -16.50
CA GLU A 118 -21.57 -17.14 -15.97
C GLU A 118 -21.15 -18.29 -16.91
N THR A 119 -20.97 -17.98 -18.20
CA THR A 119 -20.60 -18.92 -19.27
C THR A 119 -19.15 -18.79 -19.74
N ALA A 120 -18.39 -17.84 -19.19
CA ALA A 120 -17.00 -17.68 -19.54
C ALA A 120 -16.26 -18.94 -19.08
N HIS A 121 -15.79 -19.73 -20.06
CA HIS A 121 -14.80 -20.75 -19.79
C HIS A 121 -13.46 -20.04 -19.56
N ASP A 122 -12.66 -20.59 -18.64
CA ASP A 122 -11.31 -20.11 -18.35
C ASP A 122 -10.56 -19.85 -19.66
N ASP A 123 -10.18 -18.59 -19.90
CA ASP A 123 -9.42 -18.24 -21.10
C ASP A 123 -8.02 -18.85 -20.97
N PRO A 124 -7.57 -19.69 -21.92
CA PRO A 124 -6.25 -20.32 -21.83
C PRO A 124 -5.10 -19.33 -21.70
N ALA A 125 -5.25 -18.10 -22.22
CA ALA A 125 -4.23 -17.06 -22.09
C ALA A 125 -4.18 -16.50 -20.66
N ASP A 126 -5.34 -16.30 -20.02
CA ASP A 126 -5.42 -15.87 -18.62
C ASP A 126 -4.78 -16.94 -17.72
N GLU A 127 -5.17 -18.21 -17.90
CA GLU A 127 -4.64 -19.33 -17.11
C GLU A 127 -3.12 -19.48 -17.29
N GLN A 128 -2.61 -19.33 -18.52
CA GLN A 128 -1.18 -19.36 -18.78
C GLN A 128 -0.44 -18.26 -18.01
N TYR A 129 -0.95 -17.02 -18.07
CA TYR A 129 -0.34 -15.90 -17.36
C TYR A 129 -0.39 -16.09 -15.84
N ILE A 130 -1.53 -16.51 -15.30
CA ILE A 130 -1.73 -16.76 -13.86
C ILE A 130 -0.78 -17.85 -13.39
N SER A 131 -0.78 -19.01 -14.04
CA SER A 131 0.08 -20.15 -13.69
C SER A 131 1.58 -19.78 -13.75
N GLN A 132 2.01 -19.07 -14.80
CA GLN A 132 3.40 -18.64 -14.91
C GLN A 132 3.77 -17.63 -13.82
N THR A 133 2.89 -16.67 -13.55
CA THR A 133 3.12 -15.62 -12.53
C THR A 133 3.20 -16.22 -11.13
N VAL A 134 2.32 -17.16 -10.80
CA VAL A 134 2.35 -17.81 -9.48
C VAL A 134 3.67 -18.57 -9.28
N GLU A 135 4.20 -19.21 -10.32
CA GLU A 135 5.48 -19.93 -10.23
C GLU A 135 6.68 -18.99 -10.10
N ASP A 136 6.72 -17.88 -10.83
CA ASP A 136 7.91 -17.02 -10.91
C ASP A 136 7.93 -15.83 -9.94
N SER A 137 6.78 -15.45 -9.38
CA SER A 137 6.61 -14.19 -8.65
C SER A 137 6.30 -14.37 -7.16
N VAL A 138 5.70 -15.47 -6.73
CA VAL A 138 5.44 -15.70 -5.29
C VAL A 138 6.76 -15.85 -4.53
N GLY A 139 6.89 -15.16 -3.39
CA GLY A 139 8.12 -15.10 -2.60
C GLY A 139 9.21 -14.18 -3.17
N LYS A 140 8.94 -13.42 -4.24
CA LYS A 140 9.83 -12.37 -4.73
C LYS A 140 9.43 -11.02 -4.15
N LEU A 141 10.37 -10.11 -3.88
CA LEU A 141 10.07 -8.75 -3.39
C LEU A 141 9.34 -8.71 -2.02
N GLY A 142 9.55 -9.71 -1.16
CA GLY A 142 9.13 -9.68 0.24
C GLY A 142 7.64 -9.95 0.49
N VAL A 143 7.14 -9.48 1.63
CA VAL A 143 5.82 -9.83 2.20
C VAL A 143 4.65 -9.69 1.22
N MET A 144 4.67 -8.69 0.33
CA MET A 144 3.55 -8.41 -0.57
C MET A 144 3.31 -9.51 -1.60
N SER A 145 4.36 -10.17 -2.11
CA SER A 145 4.15 -11.29 -3.04
C SER A 145 3.57 -12.52 -2.35
N LEU A 146 3.85 -12.71 -1.06
CA LEU A 146 3.24 -13.76 -0.25
C LEU A 146 1.75 -13.45 -0.03
N VAL A 147 1.39 -12.19 0.24
CA VAL A 147 0.00 -11.74 0.38
C VAL A 147 -0.82 -12.03 -0.89
N TYR A 148 -0.37 -11.56 -2.05
CA TYR A 148 -1.08 -11.85 -3.30
C TYR A 148 -1.01 -13.33 -3.69
N GLY A 149 0.07 -14.03 -3.34
CA GLY A 149 0.19 -15.48 -3.50
C GLY A 149 -0.89 -16.24 -2.71
N LEU A 150 -1.17 -15.84 -1.47
CA LEU A 150 -2.27 -16.42 -0.68
C LEU A 150 -3.65 -16.07 -1.24
N HIS A 151 -3.85 -14.86 -1.76
CA HIS A 151 -5.09 -14.52 -2.47
C HIS A 151 -5.30 -15.44 -3.69
N LEU A 152 -4.28 -15.65 -4.52
CA LEU A 152 -4.35 -16.53 -5.68
C LEU A 152 -4.55 -17.99 -5.28
N ALA A 153 -3.83 -18.49 -4.27
CA ALA A 153 -4.00 -19.85 -3.75
C ALA A 153 -5.42 -20.08 -3.20
N GLY A 154 -5.98 -19.08 -2.52
CA GLY A 154 -7.36 -19.10 -2.05
C GLY A 154 -8.41 -19.16 -3.15
N ASN A 155 -8.05 -18.71 -4.36
CA ASN A 155 -8.84 -18.81 -5.59
C ASN A 155 -8.44 -20.00 -6.47
N GLY A 156 -7.63 -20.93 -5.96
CA GLY A 156 -7.29 -22.18 -6.64
C GLY A 156 -6.01 -22.17 -7.48
N HIS A 157 -5.28 -21.05 -7.51
CA HIS A 157 -4.04 -20.92 -8.27
C HIS A 157 -2.83 -20.99 -7.33
N VAL A 158 -2.17 -22.15 -7.29
CA VAL A 158 -1.02 -22.41 -6.42
C VAL A 158 0.17 -22.93 -7.22
N GLY A 159 1.36 -22.45 -6.90
CA GLY A 159 2.60 -22.81 -7.58
C GLY A 159 3.20 -24.10 -7.02
N THR A 160 4.08 -24.72 -7.80
CA THR A 160 4.78 -25.93 -7.35
C THR A 160 5.94 -25.60 -6.42
N GLU A 161 6.67 -24.52 -6.68
CA GLU A 161 7.75 -24.05 -5.79
C GLU A 161 7.21 -23.42 -4.50
N TYR A 162 6.05 -22.77 -4.54
CA TYR A 162 5.41 -22.10 -3.41
C TYR A 162 4.01 -22.67 -3.11
N PRO A 163 3.93 -23.86 -2.49
CA PRO A 163 2.66 -24.36 -1.96
C PRO A 163 2.20 -23.52 -0.75
N VAL A 164 0.90 -23.58 -0.43
CA VAL A 164 0.26 -22.81 0.66
C VAL A 164 1.05 -22.86 1.97
N GLY A 165 1.47 -24.06 2.40
CA GLY A 165 2.25 -24.24 3.63
C GLY A 165 3.56 -23.46 3.64
N ARG A 166 4.28 -23.41 2.52
CA ARG A 166 5.52 -22.63 2.39
C ARG A 166 5.24 -21.13 2.45
N ILE A 167 4.20 -20.66 1.76
CA ILE A 167 3.81 -19.25 1.79
C ILE A 167 3.45 -18.82 3.23
N LEU A 168 2.68 -19.63 3.95
CA LEU A 168 2.32 -19.36 5.35
C LEU A 168 3.53 -19.37 6.28
N ASP A 169 4.40 -20.38 6.19
CA ASP A 169 5.60 -20.50 7.03
C ASP A 169 6.53 -19.29 6.81
N GLU A 170 6.74 -18.87 5.56
CA GLU A 170 7.56 -17.69 5.23
C GLU A 170 6.90 -16.38 5.69
N LEU A 171 5.59 -16.23 5.44
CA LEU A 171 4.84 -15.06 5.89
C LEU A 171 4.90 -14.88 7.41
N MET A 172 4.75 -15.97 8.18
CA MET A 172 4.88 -15.93 9.63
C MET A 172 6.30 -15.63 10.10
N SER A 173 7.33 -16.02 9.34
CA SER A 173 8.73 -15.70 9.65
C SER A 173 9.04 -14.20 9.54
N LEU A 174 8.25 -13.46 8.76
CA LEU A 174 8.34 -12.00 8.59
C LEU A 174 7.51 -11.22 9.64
N ARG A 175 6.80 -11.91 10.54
CA ARG A 175 5.99 -11.28 11.58
C ARG A 175 6.87 -10.69 12.68
N HIS A 176 6.59 -9.46 13.10
CA HIS A 176 7.28 -8.80 14.21
C HIS A 176 6.76 -9.26 15.57
N GLU A 177 7.49 -8.94 16.65
CA GLU A 177 7.12 -9.34 18.02
C GLU A 177 5.76 -8.78 18.49
N ASP A 178 5.36 -7.63 17.96
CA ASP A 178 4.06 -7.00 18.23
C ASP A 178 2.89 -7.65 17.49
N GLY A 179 3.18 -8.65 16.64
CA GLY A 179 2.19 -9.48 15.96
C GLY A 179 1.78 -8.99 14.58
N GLY A 180 2.32 -7.86 14.10
CA GLY A 180 2.07 -7.31 12.77
C GLY A 180 3.19 -7.58 11.76
N TRP A 181 3.07 -6.95 10.59
CA TRP A 181 4.00 -7.08 9.46
C TRP A 181 4.35 -5.73 8.86
N SER A 182 5.46 -5.66 8.15
CA SER A 182 5.84 -4.51 7.32
C SER A 182 6.54 -4.98 6.05
N VAL A 183 6.60 -4.11 5.03
CA VAL A 183 7.41 -4.38 3.82
C VAL A 183 8.90 -4.39 4.14
N MET A 184 9.30 -3.51 5.06
CA MET A 184 10.68 -3.32 5.49
C MET A 184 10.72 -2.70 6.89
N GLY A 185 11.89 -2.71 7.52
CA GLY A 185 12.08 -2.14 8.85
C GLY A 185 11.75 -3.11 9.98
N GLN A 186 11.90 -2.63 11.22
CA GLN A 186 11.78 -3.42 12.45
C GLN A 186 10.42 -3.26 13.15
N TYR A 187 9.51 -2.51 12.55
CA TYR A 187 8.22 -2.17 13.14
C TYR A 187 7.11 -2.51 12.18
N SER A 188 6.02 -3.03 12.74
CA SER A 188 4.81 -3.34 12.00
C SER A 188 4.12 -2.10 11.47
N ASP A 189 3.62 -2.24 10.24
CA ASP A 189 2.86 -1.24 9.52
C ASP A 189 1.38 -1.61 9.49
N VAL A 190 0.50 -0.60 9.56
CA VAL A 190 -0.95 -0.80 9.61
C VAL A 190 -1.45 -1.38 8.29
N ASP A 191 -1.08 -0.77 7.16
CA ASP A 191 -1.50 -1.17 5.83
C ASP A 191 -1.06 -2.60 5.53
N VAL A 192 0.23 -2.89 5.73
CA VAL A 192 0.80 -4.22 5.46
C VAL A 192 0.16 -5.28 6.35
N THR A 193 -0.02 -5.00 7.64
CA THR A 193 -0.68 -5.94 8.55
C THR A 193 -2.12 -6.20 8.12
N ALA A 194 -2.85 -5.15 7.73
CA ALA A 194 -4.22 -5.29 7.24
C ALA A 194 -4.28 -6.11 5.94
N MET A 195 -3.38 -5.87 4.97
CA MET A 195 -3.29 -6.66 3.73
C MET A 195 -2.95 -8.12 4.00
N VAL A 196 -2.07 -8.41 4.97
CA VAL A 196 -1.82 -9.79 5.43
C VAL A 196 -3.11 -10.43 5.94
N LEU A 197 -3.85 -9.75 6.82
CA LEU A 197 -5.12 -10.26 7.34
C LEU A 197 -6.17 -10.52 6.25
N GLN A 198 -6.23 -9.69 5.21
CA GLN A 198 -7.10 -9.91 4.05
C GLN A 198 -6.79 -11.24 3.37
N SER A 199 -5.51 -11.55 3.15
CA SER A 199 -5.09 -12.82 2.53
C SER A 199 -5.32 -14.03 3.44
N LEU A 200 -5.06 -13.90 4.74
CA LEU A 200 -5.33 -14.95 5.72
C LEU A 200 -6.84 -15.22 5.87
N ALA A 201 -7.69 -14.21 5.70
CA ALA A 201 -9.14 -14.39 5.70
C ALA A 201 -9.61 -15.30 4.55
N VAL A 202 -9.08 -15.10 3.34
CA VAL A 202 -9.35 -15.97 2.19
C VAL A 202 -8.87 -17.39 2.51
N MET A 203 -7.69 -17.54 3.11
CA MET A 203 -7.16 -18.86 3.46
C MET A 203 -7.96 -19.58 4.55
N ARG A 204 -8.41 -18.87 5.58
CA ARG A 204 -9.32 -19.41 6.60
C ARG A 204 -10.55 -20.00 5.93
N ASP A 205 -11.16 -19.28 5.00
CA ASP A 205 -12.34 -19.72 4.28
C ASP A 205 -12.06 -20.94 3.36
N THR A 206 -10.87 -21.02 2.75
CA THR A 206 -10.43 -22.20 1.99
C THR A 206 -10.24 -23.43 2.87
N LEU A 207 -9.61 -23.27 4.02
CA LEU A 207 -9.11 -24.37 4.87
C LEU A 207 -10.18 -24.88 5.84
N GLN A 208 -11.06 -24.02 6.35
CA GLN A 208 -12.05 -24.39 7.36
C GLN A 208 -12.97 -25.54 6.92
N PRO A 209 -13.53 -25.57 5.69
CA PRO A 209 -14.34 -26.71 5.23
C PRO A 209 -13.55 -28.02 5.15
N GLN A 210 -12.24 -27.95 4.85
CA GLN A 210 -11.36 -29.12 4.78
C GLN A 210 -11.06 -29.69 6.17
N VAL A 211 -10.86 -28.82 7.17
CA VAL A 211 -10.73 -29.21 8.57
C VAL A 211 -12.03 -29.82 9.11
N LEU A 212 -13.19 -29.23 8.79
CA LEU A 212 -14.50 -29.73 9.25
C LEU A 212 -14.87 -31.08 8.60
N SER A 213 -14.61 -31.25 7.31
CA SER A 213 -14.92 -32.50 6.59
C SER A 213 -13.99 -33.66 6.98
N SER A 214 -12.76 -33.37 7.42
CA SER A 214 -11.81 -34.38 7.89
C SER A 214 -12.03 -34.83 9.35
N ALA A 215 -12.96 -34.21 10.09
CA ALA A 215 -13.21 -34.43 11.51
C ALA A 215 -13.72 -35.83 11.93
N GLY A 216 -13.73 -36.82 11.02
CA GLY A 216 -14.12 -38.21 11.30
C GLY A 216 -13.39 -39.28 10.50
N ALA A 217 -12.40 -38.91 9.67
CA ALA A 217 -11.59 -39.85 8.89
C ALA A 217 -10.30 -40.23 9.65
N SER A 218 -9.72 -41.40 9.35
CA SER A 218 -8.46 -41.87 9.93
C SER A 218 -7.31 -40.89 9.71
N GLU A 219 -6.30 -40.93 10.58
CA GLU A 219 -5.03 -40.19 10.44
C GLU A 219 -4.41 -40.46 9.05
N ASP A 220 -4.50 -39.46 8.17
CA ASP A 220 -3.84 -39.40 6.86
C ASP A 220 -2.92 -38.17 6.93
N ASP A 221 -1.69 -38.28 6.42
CA ASP A 221 -0.64 -37.25 6.52
C ASP A 221 -1.13 -35.89 5.96
N ASN A 222 -2.04 -35.93 4.99
CA ASN A 222 -2.64 -34.72 4.40
C ASN A 222 -3.52 -33.93 5.40
N ARG A 223 -4.10 -34.59 6.42
CA ARG A 223 -4.94 -33.93 7.43
C ARG A 223 -4.09 -33.10 8.41
N GLU A 224 -2.95 -33.64 8.83
CA GLU A 224 -2.05 -32.94 9.76
C GLU A 224 -1.52 -31.66 9.12
N GLU A 225 -1.17 -31.71 7.83
CA GLU A 225 -0.72 -30.54 7.08
C GLU A 225 -1.82 -29.46 6.98
N VAL A 226 -3.04 -29.83 6.59
CA VAL A 226 -4.17 -28.88 6.50
C VAL A 226 -4.49 -28.27 7.86
N LEU A 227 -4.45 -29.06 8.94
CA LEU A 227 -4.68 -28.55 10.29
C LEU A 227 -3.58 -27.57 10.71
N LYS A 228 -2.29 -27.90 10.46
CA LYS A 228 -1.17 -26.98 10.71
C LYS A 228 -1.36 -25.67 9.96
N GLN A 229 -1.70 -25.72 8.67
CA GLN A 229 -1.95 -24.52 7.86
C GLN A 229 -3.10 -23.68 8.43
N TYR A 230 -4.19 -24.33 8.86
CA TYR A 230 -5.34 -23.66 9.47
C TYR A 230 -4.95 -22.99 10.81
N GLU A 231 -4.25 -23.71 11.69
CA GLU A 231 -3.78 -23.17 12.97
C GLU A 231 -2.81 -22.00 12.80
N THR A 232 -1.87 -22.09 11.85
CA THR A 232 -0.97 -20.99 11.48
C THR A 232 -1.76 -19.77 10.97
N THR A 233 -2.79 -20.00 10.15
CA THR A 233 -3.67 -18.94 9.65
C THR A 233 -4.42 -18.25 10.79
N GLU A 234 -5.03 -19.01 11.70
CA GLU A 234 -5.74 -18.50 12.87
C GLU A 234 -4.82 -17.73 13.82
N ASP A 235 -3.59 -18.22 14.04
CA ASP A 235 -2.60 -17.53 14.87
C ASP A 235 -2.20 -16.17 14.27
N GLY A 236 -1.91 -16.13 12.97
CA GLY A 236 -1.61 -14.89 12.25
C GLY A 236 -2.76 -13.88 12.33
N ILE A 237 -4.00 -14.35 12.14
CA ILE A 237 -5.20 -13.50 12.26
C ILE A 237 -5.34 -12.91 13.65
N ARG A 238 -5.18 -13.75 14.68
CA ARG A 238 -5.31 -13.35 16.08
C ARG A 238 -4.28 -12.28 16.44
N THR A 239 -3.01 -12.44 16.05
CA THR A 239 -1.96 -11.47 16.38
C THR A 239 -2.11 -10.17 15.60
N GLY A 240 -2.42 -10.25 14.30
CA GLY A 240 -2.62 -9.07 13.47
C GLY A 240 -3.82 -8.23 13.91
N LEU A 241 -4.94 -8.86 14.29
CA LEU A 241 -6.10 -8.15 14.85
C LEU A 241 -5.77 -7.46 16.17
N ALA A 242 -4.99 -8.10 17.05
CA ALA A 242 -4.56 -7.50 18.30
C ALA A 242 -3.67 -6.27 18.05
N PHE A 243 -2.75 -6.35 17.09
CA PHE A 243 -1.94 -5.22 16.64
C PHE A 243 -2.84 -4.07 16.13
N LEU A 244 -3.72 -4.32 15.16
CA LEU A 244 -4.59 -3.28 14.59
C LEU A 244 -5.51 -2.67 15.64
N SER A 245 -6.19 -3.46 16.47
CA SER A 245 -7.06 -2.92 17.54
C SER A 245 -6.29 -2.01 18.51
N GLY A 246 -4.99 -2.26 18.72
CA GLY A 246 -4.10 -1.42 19.52
C GLY A 246 -3.63 -0.15 18.82
N LYS A 247 -3.73 -0.06 17.49
CA LYS A 247 -3.32 1.09 16.66
C LYS A 247 -4.44 2.06 16.30
N GLN A 248 -5.70 1.67 16.49
CA GLN A 248 -6.84 2.56 16.24
C GLN A 248 -6.78 3.78 17.17
N ASN A 249 -6.88 4.97 16.59
CA ASN A 249 -6.86 6.23 17.34
C ASN A 249 -8.24 6.54 17.97
N GLU A 250 -8.34 7.64 18.74
CA GLU A 250 -9.58 8.04 19.41
C GLU A 250 -10.72 8.44 18.46
N THR A 251 -10.39 8.73 17.19
CA THR A 251 -11.32 9.16 16.14
C THR A 251 -11.76 8.01 15.23
N GLY A 252 -11.34 6.79 15.53
CA GLY A 252 -11.73 5.56 14.85
C GLY A 252 -10.89 5.21 13.62
N ASP A 253 -10.04 6.12 13.15
CA ASP A 253 -9.13 5.95 12.03
C ASP A 253 -7.73 5.47 12.46
N PHE A 254 -6.85 5.35 11.48
CA PHE A 254 -5.52 4.77 11.63
C PHE A 254 -4.46 5.65 10.97
N ALA A 255 -3.26 5.61 11.55
CA ALA A 255 -2.09 6.24 10.98
C ALA A 255 -1.24 5.25 10.19
N GLY A 256 -0.86 5.65 8.98
CA GLY A 256 0.19 5.04 8.16
C GLY A 256 1.32 6.03 8.01
N PHE A 257 2.57 5.55 8.08
CA PHE A 257 3.77 6.41 8.05
C PHE A 257 3.69 7.62 9.00
N GLY A 258 3.10 7.41 10.18
CA GLY A 258 2.98 8.41 11.24
C GLY A 258 1.87 9.46 11.06
N SER A 259 1.14 9.50 9.94
CA SER A 259 -0.02 10.39 9.75
C SER A 259 -1.31 9.60 9.69
N ASP A 260 -2.32 10.06 10.44
CA ASP A 260 -3.71 9.63 10.27
C ASP A 260 -4.13 9.84 8.81
N ASN A 261 -4.63 8.79 8.15
CA ASN A 261 -5.02 8.88 6.75
C ASN A 261 -6.16 7.93 6.35
N ALA A 262 -6.79 8.25 5.22
CA ALA A 262 -7.91 7.49 4.68
C ALA A 262 -7.50 6.09 4.18
N GLU A 263 -6.33 5.97 3.57
CA GLU A 263 -5.79 4.75 2.96
C GLU A 263 -5.59 3.63 3.99
N SER A 264 -4.85 3.90 5.06
CA SER A 264 -4.59 2.94 6.14
C SER A 264 -5.88 2.53 6.83
N THR A 265 -6.79 3.47 7.03
CA THR A 265 -8.11 3.17 7.61
C THR A 265 -8.95 2.30 6.68
N ALA A 266 -8.89 2.54 5.37
CA ALA A 266 -9.55 1.74 4.35
C ALA A 266 -8.99 0.31 4.33
N GLN A 267 -7.68 0.12 4.40
CA GLN A 267 -7.06 -1.21 4.49
C GLN A 267 -7.55 -2.01 5.70
N VAL A 268 -7.67 -1.36 6.86
CA VAL A 268 -8.23 -1.99 8.06
C VAL A 268 -9.68 -2.39 7.83
N LEU A 269 -10.52 -1.54 7.24
CA LEU A 269 -11.91 -1.91 6.95
C LEU A 269 -12.01 -3.11 5.98
N ILE A 270 -11.14 -3.20 4.97
CA ILE A 270 -11.08 -4.35 4.06
C ILE A 270 -10.70 -5.62 4.84
N ALA A 271 -9.71 -5.54 5.74
CA ALA A 271 -9.29 -6.66 6.57
C ALA A 271 -10.42 -7.15 7.50
N LEU A 272 -11.07 -6.24 8.22
CA LEU A 272 -12.18 -6.58 9.11
C LEU A 272 -13.35 -7.21 8.35
N SER A 273 -13.73 -6.59 7.23
CA SER A 273 -14.81 -7.10 6.37
C SER A 273 -14.48 -8.51 5.86
N SER A 274 -13.25 -8.74 5.39
CA SER A 274 -12.80 -10.05 4.91
C SER A 274 -12.85 -11.11 6.02
N LEU A 275 -12.59 -10.73 7.26
CA LEU A 275 -12.62 -11.60 8.43
C LEU A 275 -14.02 -11.81 9.03
N GLY A 276 -15.05 -11.17 8.47
CA GLY A 276 -16.41 -11.25 8.99
C GLY A 276 -16.66 -10.36 10.22
N ILE A 277 -15.80 -9.36 10.46
CA ILE A 277 -15.87 -8.45 11.60
C ILE A 277 -16.53 -7.13 11.16
N ASP A 278 -17.57 -6.70 11.88
CA ASP A 278 -18.30 -5.49 11.53
C ASP A 278 -17.50 -4.22 11.88
N GLY A 279 -16.91 -3.57 10.87
CA GLY A 279 -16.14 -2.33 11.03
C GLY A 279 -16.94 -1.12 11.55
N ALA A 280 -18.28 -1.19 11.57
CA ALA A 280 -19.14 -0.14 12.12
C ALA A 280 -19.41 -0.30 13.63
N SER A 281 -19.22 -1.51 14.19
CA SER A 281 -19.73 -1.81 15.53
C SER A 281 -18.93 -2.80 16.37
N ALA A 282 -17.91 -3.46 15.81
CA ALA A 282 -17.07 -4.41 16.54
C ALA A 282 -16.40 -3.70 17.75
N PRO A 283 -16.65 -4.16 19.00
CA PRO A 283 -16.19 -3.45 20.20
C PRO A 283 -14.67 -3.24 20.27
N GLU A 284 -13.89 -4.16 19.71
CA GLU A 284 -12.43 -4.06 19.64
C GLU A 284 -11.95 -2.95 18.70
N PHE A 285 -12.83 -2.51 17.79
CA PHE A 285 -12.60 -1.50 16.76
C PHE A 285 -13.53 -0.28 16.89
N VAL A 286 -13.99 -0.01 18.12
CA VAL A 286 -14.69 1.23 18.48
C VAL A 286 -13.90 1.92 19.60
N LYS A 287 -13.31 3.09 19.30
CA LYS A 287 -12.61 3.93 20.30
C LYS A 287 -13.38 5.21 20.52
N ASN A 288 -13.60 5.56 21.79
CA ASN A 288 -14.31 6.79 22.17
C ASN A 288 -15.68 6.97 21.46
N GLY A 289 -16.35 5.87 21.11
CA GLY A 289 -17.62 5.89 20.38
C GLY A 289 -17.51 6.09 18.87
N HIS A 290 -16.30 6.07 18.30
CA HIS A 290 -16.02 6.16 16.88
C HIS A 290 -15.56 4.80 16.34
N SER A 291 -16.22 4.34 15.28
CA SER A 291 -15.92 3.13 14.53
C SER A 291 -14.88 3.38 13.43
N VAL A 292 -14.46 2.31 12.74
CA VAL A 292 -13.58 2.43 11.56
C VAL A 292 -14.26 3.19 10.43
N ILE A 293 -15.57 2.97 10.23
CA ILE A 293 -16.36 3.71 9.22
C ILE A 293 -16.44 5.19 9.59
N ASP A 294 -16.68 5.54 10.86
CA ASP A 294 -16.66 6.93 11.31
C ASP A 294 -15.31 7.60 10.99
N GLY A 295 -14.21 6.87 11.24
CA GLY A 295 -12.85 7.28 10.89
C GLY A 295 -12.70 7.62 9.41
N ILE A 296 -13.10 6.73 8.50
CA ILE A 296 -13.04 6.95 7.05
C ILE A 296 -13.86 8.18 6.64
N MET A 297 -15.04 8.37 7.22
CA MET A 297 -15.94 9.46 6.84
C MET A 297 -15.39 10.87 7.15
N ARG A 298 -14.36 10.98 8.00
CA ARG A 298 -13.65 12.24 8.25
C ARG A 298 -12.94 12.81 7.02
N TYR A 299 -12.59 11.94 6.07
CA TYR A 299 -11.80 12.27 4.88
C TYR A 299 -12.65 12.56 3.64
N ARG A 300 -13.97 12.40 3.75
CA ARG A 300 -14.90 12.56 2.63
C ARG A 300 -15.06 14.03 2.23
N LEU A 301 -14.95 14.30 0.93
CA LEU A 301 -15.16 15.61 0.33
C LEU A 301 -16.58 15.79 -0.22
N PRO A 302 -17.05 17.04 -0.41
CA PRO A 302 -18.41 17.31 -0.89
C PRO A 302 -18.73 16.77 -2.30
N ASP A 303 -17.72 16.54 -3.13
CA ASP A 303 -17.85 16.00 -4.48
C ASP A 303 -17.93 14.47 -4.52
N GLY A 304 -17.79 13.81 -3.37
CA GLY A 304 -17.80 12.35 -3.24
C GLY A 304 -16.42 11.70 -3.20
N SER A 305 -15.36 12.44 -3.52
CA SER A 305 -13.98 11.95 -3.41
C SER A 305 -13.45 11.99 -1.97
N PHE A 306 -12.24 11.49 -1.75
CA PHE A 306 -11.60 11.42 -0.43
C PHE A 306 -10.23 12.08 -0.45
N ALA A 307 -9.90 12.78 0.64
CA ALA A 307 -8.58 13.34 0.88
C ALA A 307 -7.67 12.33 1.60
N HIS A 308 -6.36 12.49 1.45
CA HIS A 308 -5.37 11.68 2.18
C HIS A 308 -5.39 11.99 3.69
N ILE A 309 -5.34 13.28 4.04
CA ILE A 309 -5.39 13.79 5.42
C ILE A 309 -6.66 14.62 5.65
N PRO A 310 -7.12 14.80 6.91
CA PRO A 310 -8.32 15.58 7.19
C PRO A 310 -8.17 17.03 6.69
N GLY A 311 -9.12 17.49 5.88
CA GLY A 311 -9.13 18.85 5.32
C GLY A 311 -8.19 19.07 4.11
N GLY A 312 -7.57 18.00 3.59
CA GLY A 312 -6.81 18.05 2.34
C GLY A 312 -7.68 18.09 1.08
N ASP A 313 -7.01 18.20 -0.07
CA ASP A 313 -7.65 18.10 -1.39
C ASP A 313 -7.91 16.63 -1.78
N SER A 314 -8.69 16.44 -2.85
CA SER A 314 -8.99 15.12 -3.41
C SER A 314 -7.71 14.35 -3.72
N ASN A 315 -7.63 13.11 -3.23
CA ASN A 315 -6.51 12.20 -3.45
C ASN A 315 -6.98 10.94 -4.20
N PRO A 316 -6.39 10.62 -5.37
CA PRO A 316 -6.78 9.45 -6.15
C PRO A 316 -6.64 8.10 -5.44
N THR A 317 -5.57 7.92 -4.66
CA THR A 317 -5.28 6.68 -3.92
C THR A 317 -6.25 6.52 -2.74
N ALA A 318 -6.45 7.57 -1.93
CA ALA A 318 -7.47 7.59 -0.88
C ALA A 318 -8.85 7.23 -1.44
N THR A 319 -9.25 7.89 -2.53
CA THR A 319 -10.55 7.65 -3.16
C THR A 319 -10.71 6.22 -3.66
N SER A 320 -9.67 5.67 -4.29
CA SER A 320 -9.66 4.29 -4.80
C SER A 320 -9.73 3.27 -3.66
N GLN A 321 -8.89 3.42 -2.63
CA GLN A 321 -8.86 2.47 -1.50
C GLN A 321 -10.14 2.53 -0.67
N VAL A 322 -10.74 3.72 -0.48
CA VAL A 322 -12.04 3.82 0.18
C VAL A 322 -13.14 3.17 -0.67
N PHE A 323 -13.11 3.29 -2.00
CA PHE A 323 -14.05 2.58 -2.87
C PHE A 323 -13.95 1.06 -2.68
N THR A 324 -12.72 0.52 -2.67
CA THR A 324 -12.45 -0.89 -2.37
C THR A 324 -12.94 -1.28 -0.97
N ALA A 325 -12.70 -0.46 0.05
CA ALA A 325 -13.12 -0.74 1.42
C ALA A 325 -14.64 -0.78 1.58
N MET A 326 -15.36 0.17 0.97
CA MET A 326 -16.82 0.16 0.97
C MET A 326 -17.37 -1.04 0.20
N ALA A 327 -16.76 -1.39 -0.93
CA ALA A 327 -17.14 -2.59 -1.67
C ALA A 327 -16.90 -3.87 -0.86
N SER A 328 -15.77 -3.96 -0.16
CA SER A 328 -15.46 -5.07 0.75
C SER A 328 -16.45 -5.17 1.91
N TYR A 329 -16.87 -4.03 2.47
CA TYR A 329 -17.88 -4.01 3.52
C TYR A 329 -19.25 -4.48 3.02
N ILE A 330 -19.66 -4.10 1.80
CA ILE A 330 -20.86 -4.66 1.16
C ILE A 330 -20.74 -6.18 1.00
N CYS A 331 -19.63 -6.68 0.45
CA CYS A 331 -19.40 -8.13 0.32
C CYS A 331 -19.57 -8.84 1.67
N TYR A 332 -19.01 -8.28 2.74
CA TYR A 332 -19.17 -8.79 4.10
C TYR A 332 -20.64 -8.84 4.54
N LYS A 333 -21.41 -7.76 4.38
CA LYS A 333 -22.83 -7.73 4.75
C LYS A 333 -23.67 -8.71 3.93
N GLU A 334 -23.23 -9.05 2.73
CA GLU A 334 -23.83 -10.07 1.87
C GLU A 334 -23.31 -11.49 2.11
N GLY A 335 -22.37 -11.67 3.05
CA GLY A 335 -21.83 -12.98 3.43
C GLY A 335 -20.76 -13.52 2.49
N SER A 336 -20.03 -12.65 1.80
CA SER A 336 -18.93 -12.99 0.89
C SER A 336 -17.63 -12.26 1.25
N ILE A 337 -16.50 -12.74 0.73
CA ILE A 337 -15.18 -12.13 0.93
C ILE A 337 -14.77 -11.39 -0.36
N TYR A 338 -14.29 -10.16 -0.24
CA TYR A 338 -13.98 -9.31 -1.39
C TYR A 338 -12.99 -9.96 -2.36
N TYR A 339 -11.85 -10.46 -1.86
CA TYR A 339 -10.82 -11.11 -2.67
C TYR A 339 -11.05 -12.60 -2.92
N ARG A 340 -12.22 -13.15 -2.54
CA ARG A 340 -12.66 -14.46 -3.02
C ARG A 340 -13.52 -14.27 -4.26
N ILE A 341 -13.09 -14.87 -5.36
CA ILE A 341 -13.75 -14.79 -6.65
C ILE A 341 -14.70 -15.98 -6.75
N ASP A 342 -15.94 -15.72 -6.34
CA ASP A 342 -17.04 -16.66 -6.56
C ASP A 342 -17.50 -16.52 -8.02
N ARG A 343 -17.84 -17.64 -8.68
CA ARG A 343 -18.48 -17.58 -10.01
C ARG A 343 -19.66 -16.61 -9.93
N PHE A 344 -19.68 -15.61 -10.81
CA PHE A 344 -20.63 -14.51 -10.83
C PHE A 344 -22.06 -15.03 -10.56
N LYS A 345 -22.69 -14.61 -9.45
CA LYS A 345 -24.12 -14.79 -9.23
C LYS A 345 -24.83 -13.64 -9.91
N ALA A 346 -25.51 -13.87 -11.03
CA ALA A 346 -26.33 -12.84 -11.64
C ALA A 346 -27.33 -12.23 -10.65
N LEU A 347 -27.49 -10.91 -10.75
CA LEU A 347 -28.52 -10.09 -10.11
C LEU A 347 -29.90 -10.73 -10.29
N SER A 348 -30.35 -11.48 -9.29
CA SER A 348 -31.77 -11.74 -9.07
C SER A 348 -32.31 -10.65 -8.14
N ARG A 349 -32.25 -9.39 -8.59
CA ARG A 349 -33.20 -8.37 -8.12
C ARG A 349 -34.44 -8.50 -8.98
N GLU A 350 -35.37 -9.37 -8.58
CA GLU A 350 -36.76 -9.17 -8.99
C GLU A 350 -37.15 -7.75 -8.59
N SER A 351 -37.67 -7.01 -9.57
CA SER A 351 -38.24 -5.68 -9.41
C SER A 351 -39.28 -5.68 -8.30
N SER A 352 -38.94 -5.16 -7.12
CA SER A 352 -39.91 -4.69 -6.14
C SER A 352 -40.45 -3.32 -6.56
N ASP A 353 -40.90 -3.22 -7.82
CA ASP A 353 -41.70 -2.14 -8.36
C ASP A 353 -42.86 -2.80 -9.13
N ALA A 354 -43.65 -3.59 -8.39
CA ALA A 354 -44.99 -3.93 -8.83
C ALA A 354 -45.96 -2.93 -8.18
N GLU A 355 -46.41 -2.00 -9.03
CA GLU A 355 -47.49 -1.06 -8.78
C GLU A 355 -48.61 -1.67 -7.94
N ASN A 356 -49.03 -0.93 -6.92
CA ASN A 356 -50.32 -1.09 -6.27
C ASN A 356 -51.40 -0.53 -7.22
N PRO A 357 -52.25 -1.34 -7.88
CA PRO A 357 -53.36 -0.82 -8.65
C PRO A 357 -54.51 -0.58 -7.67
N LYS A 358 -54.80 0.69 -7.47
CA LYS A 358 -56.03 1.16 -6.84
C LYS A 358 -57.23 0.46 -7.46
N THR A 359 -58.10 -0.03 -6.59
CA THR A 359 -59.51 -0.34 -6.86
C THR A 359 -60.19 0.80 -7.63
N GLU A 360 -60.61 0.51 -8.86
CA GLU A 360 -61.77 1.14 -9.48
C GLU A 360 -62.70 0.03 -9.97
N GLU A 361 -63.86 -0.05 -9.33
CA GLU A 361 -65.03 -0.75 -9.86
C GLU A 361 -65.47 -0.05 -11.14
N HIS A 362 -65.57 -0.77 -12.26
CA HIS A 362 -66.68 -0.54 -13.17
C HIS A 362 -67.09 -1.79 -13.96
N VAL A 363 -68.34 -2.15 -13.70
CA VAL A 363 -69.28 -3.05 -14.36
C VAL A 363 -69.18 -3.04 -15.90
N GLN A 364 -69.16 -4.22 -16.55
CA GLN A 364 -70.18 -4.62 -17.55
C GLN A 364 -70.05 -6.05 -18.14
N GLU A 365 -71.20 -6.74 -18.12
CA GLU A 365 -71.79 -7.67 -19.12
C GLU A 365 -70.96 -8.85 -19.67
N SER A 366 -71.30 -10.09 -19.25
CA SER A 366 -72.17 -11.07 -19.96
C SER A 366 -71.50 -11.66 -21.21
N THR A 367 -71.29 -12.97 -21.38
CA THR A 367 -72.23 -14.10 -21.51
C THR A 367 -71.38 -15.39 -21.66
N ASP A 368 -71.61 -16.45 -20.88
CA ASP A 368 -72.34 -17.68 -21.22
C ASP A 368 -71.46 -18.87 -21.68
N GLY A 369 -71.86 -20.08 -21.27
CA GLY A 369 -71.42 -21.39 -21.79
C GLY A 369 -70.37 -22.15 -20.98
N SER A 370 -70.79 -22.98 -20.01
CA SER A 370 -70.78 -24.48 -20.12
C SER A 370 -69.46 -25.11 -19.63
N GLU A 371 -69.38 -26.23 -18.91
CA GLU A 371 -70.34 -27.23 -18.42
C GLU A 371 -69.56 -28.15 -17.45
N LEU A 372 -70.28 -28.79 -16.52
CA LEU A 372 -69.96 -30.02 -15.75
C LEU A 372 -68.62 -30.08 -14.98
N GLY A 373 -68.57 -30.36 -13.68
CA GLY A 373 -69.54 -31.04 -12.83
C GLY A 373 -68.78 -32.08 -12.00
N SER A 374 -68.81 -31.94 -10.69
CA SER A 374 -69.02 -33.01 -9.69
C SER A 374 -68.45 -32.61 -8.33
N LYS A 375 -69.37 -32.56 -7.39
CA LYS A 375 -69.18 -32.48 -5.95
C LYS A 375 -68.37 -33.69 -5.48
N ASP A 376 -67.51 -33.50 -4.50
CA ASP A 376 -67.74 -34.17 -3.23
C ASP A 376 -67.23 -33.33 -2.05
N SER A 377 -68.06 -33.40 -1.02
CA SER A 377 -68.12 -32.59 0.18
C SER A 377 -67.44 -33.26 1.38
N LEU A 378 -67.28 -32.46 2.43
CA LEU A 378 -67.17 -32.76 3.87
C LEU A 378 -65.78 -32.38 4.45
N ASN A 379 -65.59 -31.20 5.05
CA ASN A 379 -66.19 -30.55 6.24
C ASN A 379 -65.52 -30.95 7.56
N SER A 380 -64.81 -30.00 8.17
CA SER A 380 -64.86 -29.55 9.59
C SER A 380 -63.64 -28.63 9.81
N GLU A 381 -63.83 -27.31 9.94
CA GLU A 381 -64.15 -26.58 11.18
C GLU A 381 -63.10 -26.86 12.27
N ALA A 382 -62.13 -25.96 12.45
CA ALA A 382 -62.21 -24.78 13.34
C ALA A 382 -62.39 -25.17 14.81
N ASP A 383 -61.42 -24.89 15.68
CA ASP A 383 -61.39 -23.62 16.43
C ASP A 383 -60.16 -23.57 17.38
N ASN A 384 -59.76 -22.34 17.66
CA ASN A 384 -58.74 -21.90 18.58
C ASN A 384 -59.02 -22.30 20.04
N SER A 385 -57.97 -22.46 20.85
CA SER A 385 -57.89 -21.71 22.11
C SER A 385 -56.48 -21.68 22.69
N VAL A 386 -56.12 -20.48 23.10
CA VAL A 386 -54.95 -20.04 23.86
C VAL A 386 -55.04 -20.55 25.30
N THR A 387 -53.89 -20.84 25.94
CA THR A 387 -53.63 -20.46 27.35
C THR A 387 -52.15 -20.54 27.69
N ASP A 388 -51.69 -19.47 28.35
CA ASP A 388 -50.39 -19.29 28.99
C ASP A 388 -50.04 -20.37 30.03
N ILE A 389 -48.74 -20.62 30.25
CA ILE A 389 -48.14 -20.79 31.59
C ILE A 389 -46.64 -20.44 31.50
N ASP A 390 -46.25 -19.57 32.42
CA ASP A 390 -44.93 -19.06 32.72
C ASP A 390 -44.30 -19.91 33.85
N SER A 391 -42.99 -20.20 33.81
CA SER A 391 -42.22 -20.50 35.02
C SER A 391 -40.70 -20.48 34.79
N GLN A 392 -40.08 -19.55 35.51
CA GLN A 392 -38.67 -19.45 35.91
C GLN A 392 -38.14 -20.72 36.59
N VAL A 393 -36.82 -20.98 36.49
CA VAL A 393 -35.87 -21.31 37.59
C VAL A 393 -34.48 -21.53 36.97
N GLU A 394 -33.48 -20.72 37.33
CA GLU A 394 -32.23 -21.24 37.92
C GLU A 394 -31.37 -20.11 38.51
N GLN A 395 -31.01 -20.27 39.78
CA GLN A 395 -30.07 -19.43 40.53
C GLN A 395 -29.03 -20.35 41.18
N ASN A 396 -27.78 -19.87 41.18
CA ASN A 396 -26.71 -20.11 42.15
C ASN A 396 -26.10 -21.52 42.25
N LEU A 397 -24.82 -21.62 41.86
CA LEU A 397 -23.78 -22.29 42.63
C LEU A 397 -22.42 -21.58 42.44
N LYS A 398 -21.86 -21.09 43.55
CA LYS A 398 -20.46 -20.63 43.71
C LYS A 398 -19.49 -21.84 43.73
N PRO A 399 -18.18 -21.59 43.63
CA PRO A 399 -17.27 -22.14 44.63
C PRO A 399 -16.50 -21.05 45.39
N ALA A 400 -16.25 -21.35 46.66
CA ALA A 400 -15.49 -20.55 47.61
C ALA A 400 -13.99 -20.87 47.58
N GLU A 401 -13.22 -19.87 48.02
CA GLU A 401 -11.77 -19.81 48.23
C GLU A 401 -11.22 -20.86 49.21
N ASN A 402 -10.00 -21.34 48.94
CA ASN A 402 -8.84 -21.44 49.85
C ASN A 402 -7.70 -22.10 49.02
N GLN A 403 -6.44 -21.65 48.97
CA GLN A 403 -5.59 -21.18 50.06
C GLN A 403 -4.57 -20.13 49.58
N SER A 404 -4.20 -19.31 50.56
CA SER A 404 -3.20 -18.28 50.65
C SER A 404 -1.73 -18.70 50.48
N LYS A 405 -0.92 -17.77 49.93
CA LYS A 405 0.40 -17.25 50.40
C LYS A 405 1.52 -18.29 50.62
N GLU A 406 2.77 -18.08 50.18
CA GLU A 406 3.62 -16.92 50.43
C GLU A 406 4.90 -16.95 49.57
N SER A 407 5.43 -15.76 49.33
CA SER A 407 6.76 -15.33 48.83
C SER A 407 8.01 -16.15 49.23
N ILE A 408 9.08 -16.02 48.43
CA ILE A 408 10.50 -15.68 48.78
C ILE A 408 11.30 -15.66 47.45
N SER A 409 11.77 -14.52 46.94
CA SER A 409 13.09 -13.89 47.15
C SER A 409 14.32 -14.75 46.82
N ASN A 410 14.97 -14.41 45.70
CA ASN A 410 16.41 -14.20 45.50
C ASN A 410 17.39 -14.88 46.48
N SER A 411 18.26 -15.79 45.99
CA SER A 411 19.70 -15.72 46.31
C SER A 411 20.56 -16.64 45.44
N GLN A 412 21.74 -16.11 45.16
CA GLN A 412 22.91 -16.64 44.48
C GLN A 412 23.42 -17.98 45.03
N ILE A 413 23.95 -18.80 44.12
CA ILE A 413 25.16 -19.61 44.39
C ILE A 413 26.04 -19.58 43.12
N VAL A 414 27.21 -18.94 43.25
CA VAL A 414 28.45 -19.14 42.48
C VAL A 414 29.37 -19.91 43.45
N PRO A 415 30.16 -20.94 43.09
CA PRO A 415 31.35 -20.85 42.21
C PRO A 415 31.51 -22.10 41.29
N ASP A 416 32.46 -22.25 40.36
CA ASP A 416 33.87 -21.95 40.46
C ASP A 416 34.53 -21.97 39.07
N SER A 417 35.64 -21.24 38.98
CA SER A 417 36.56 -21.15 37.86
C SER A 417 37.32 -22.44 37.61
N ASP A 418 37.66 -22.74 36.35
CA ASP A 418 39.02 -23.19 36.05
C ASP A 418 39.44 -22.98 34.59
N ASN A 419 40.75 -22.84 34.46
CA ASN A 419 41.53 -22.14 33.45
C ASN A 419 42.07 -23.08 32.36
N LYS A 420 42.25 -22.55 31.13
CA LYS A 420 43.40 -22.71 30.19
C LYS A 420 43.00 -22.94 28.72
N THR A 421 43.24 -21.98 27.83
CA THR A 421 44.42 -21.80 26.93
C THR A 421 44.56 -22.80 25.77
N VAL A 422 44.83 -22.24 24.57
CA VAL A 422 45.73 -22.72 23.49
C VAL A 422 45.12 -23.22 22.16
N GLU A 423 45.46 -22.44 21.12
CA GLU A 423 45.88 -22.74 19.72
C GLU A 423 44.94 -23.37 18.67
N GLU A 424 44.88 -22.63 17.55
CA GLU A 424 45.16 -23.06 16.17
C GLU A 424 45.52 -24.54 15.97
N ASP A 425 44.92 -25.21 14.98
CA ASP A 425 45.59 -25.39 13.68
C ASP A 425 44.75 -26.25 12.70
N GLN A 426 44.58 -25.69 11.49
CA GLN A 426 44.95 -26.29 10.19
C GLN A 426 44.21 -27.48 9.53
N LYS A 427 44.20 -27.29 8.19
CA LYS A 427 44.44 -28.24 7.07
C LYS A 427 43.21 -28.99 6.52
N LYS A 428 43.05 -29.20 5.21
CA LYS A 428 43.94 -29.12 4.02
C LYS A 428 43.03 -29.22 2.79
N ALA A 429 43.05 -28.31 1.81
CA ALA A 429 43.84 -28.37 0.57
C ALA A 429 43.94 -29.75 -0.12
N VAL A 430 43.41 -29.83 -1.35
CA VAL A 430 43.97 -30.64 -2.45
C VAL A 430 44.03 -29.76 -3.70
N SER A 431 45.23 -29.70 -4.25
CA SER A 431 45.71 -28.95 -5.40
C SER A 431 45.80 -29.84 -6.65
N ILE A 432 45.53 -29.30 -7.85
CA ILE A 432 46.17 -29.71 -9.11
C ILE A 432 46.49 -28.44 -9.96
N SER A 433 47.79 -28.30 -10.22
CA SER A 433 48.60 -27.50 -11.18
C SER A 433 48.21 -27.68 -12.67
N ASP A 434 48.60 -26.91 -13.70
CA ASP A 434 49.54 -25.80 -13.97
C ASP A 434 49.24 -25.25 -15.40
N GLU A 435 49.66 -23.99 -15.67
CA GLU A 435 50.10 -23.38 -16.96
C GLU A 435 49.10 -23.24 -18.15
N GLU A 436 49.01 -22.17 -18.98
CA GLU A 436 49.90 -21.05 -19.33
C GLU A 436 49.13 -19.96 -20.15
N ALA A 437 49.43 -18.67 -19.88
CA ALA A 437 49.54 -17.50 -20.79
C ALA A 437 48.42 -17.07 -21.78
N LYS A 438 47.82 -15.87 -21.57
CA LYS A 438 48.16 -14.60 -22.28
C LYS A 438 47.16 -13.45 -22.02
N ASN A 439 47.67 -12.43 -21.31
CA ASN A 439 47.74 -11.00 -21.64
C ASN A 439 46.48 -10.16 -21.97
N GLY A 440 46.30 -9.06 -21.20
CA GLY A 440 45.42 -7.94 -21.51
C GLY A 440 45.29 -6.90 -20.37
N GLU A 441 46.37 -6.18 -20.06
CA GLU A 441 46.42 -5.07 -19.09
C GLU A 441 45.59 -3.82 -19.49
N LYS A 442 45.01 -3.14 -18.49
CA LYS A 442 45.22 -1.70 -18.22
C LYS A 442 44.60 -1.33 -16.85
N GLN A 443 45.35 -1.41 -15.76
CA GLN A 443 46.30 -0.43 -15.20
C GLN A 443 45.60 0.73 -14.44
N ILE A 444 45.52 0.51 -13.13
CA ILE A 444 45.29 1.45 -12.03
C ILE A 444 46.60 2.24 -11.80
N LEU A 445 46.51 3.52 -11.47
CA LEU A 445 47.65 4.35 -11.08
C LEU A 445 47.28 5.17 -9.84
N GLU A 446 47.78 4.72 -8.69
CA GLU A 446 48.03 5.56 -7.51
C GLU A 446 49.26 6.44 -7.74
N SER A 447 49.32 7.62 -7.11
CA SER A 447 50.55 8.05 -6.45
C SER A 447 50.26 9.03 -5.31
N SER A 448 50.87 8.68 -4.19
CA SER A 448 50.98 9.32 -2.89
C SER A 448 51.90 10.55 -2.86
N GLU A 449 51.81 11.37 -1.81
CA GLU A 449 53.00 11.61 -0.96
C GLU A 449 52.67 12.14 0.45
N LYS A 450 53.55 11.78 1.38
CA LYS A 450 53.48 11.91 2.84
C LYS A 450 54.55 12.91 3.29
N THR A 451 54.30 13.75 4.30
CA THR A 451 55.40 14.28 5.15
C THR A 451 54.89 14.55 6.57
N VAL A 452 55.67 14.12 7.56
CA VAL A 452 55.43 14.23 9.01
C VAL A 452 56.36 15.29 9.60
N THR A 453 55.85 16.13 10.50
CA THR A 453 56.61 16.76 11.60
C THR A 453 55.69 16.94 12.83
N GLU A 454 56.15 16.48 14.00
CA GLU A 454 55.53 16.71 15.33
C GLU A 454 55.77 18.14 15.83
N ASP A 455 54.78 18.77 16.49
CA ASP A 455 54.88 19.25 17.90
C ASP A 455 53.52 19.84 18.40
N GLY A 456 53.22 19.61 19.69
CA GLY A 456 52.53 20.55 20.58
C GLY A 456 51.04 20.92 20.41
N SER A 457 50.18 20.30 21.24
CA SER A 457 49.11 20.92 22.04
C SER A 457 48.26 22.07 21.43
N GLY A 458 46.98 21.80 21.19
CA GLY A 458 45.93 22.83 21.18
C GLY A 458 44.78 22.48 20.25
N ASN A 459 43.55 22.68 20.70
CA ASN A 459 42.30 22.52 19.95
C ASN A 459 42.42 22.98 18.49
N ASP A 460 42.12 22.12 17.51
CA ASP A 460 42.00 22.55 16.13
C ASP A 460 40.75 21.97 15.44
N LEU A 461 40.01 22.92 14.87
CA LEU A 461 38.95 22.75 13.88
C LEU A 461 39.34 21.72 12.81
N ILE A 462 38.40 20.84 12.46
CA ILE A 462 38.44 20.14 11.17
C ILE A 462 38.19 21.19 10.08
N THR A 463 39.28 21.73 9.53
CA THR A 463 39.23 22.59 8.35
C THR A 463 39.15 21.68 7.13
N ILE A 464 37.95 21.52 6.57
CA ILE A 464 37.82 21.12 5.17
C ILE A 464 38.35 22.32 4.38
N ALA A 465 39.44 22.12 3.64
CA ALA A 465 40.07 23.20 2.88
C ALA A 465 39.04 23.89 1.96
N PRO A 466 39.02 25.23 1.89
CA PRO A 466 38.21 25.92 0.89
C PRO A 466 38.80 25.61 -0.49
N VAL A 467 37.99 25.01 -1.36
CA VAL A 467 38.27 25.02 -2.80
C VAL A 467 38.14 26.48 -3.24
N ASP A 468 39.25 27.00 -3.76
CA ASP A 468 39.49 28.36 -4.24
C ASP A 468 38.23 29.02 -4.85
N ASP A 469 37.73 30.05 -4.17
CA ASP A 469 36.64 30.92 -4.62
C ASP A 469 37.16 31.91 -5.67
N SER A 470 37.36 31.45 -6.89
CA SER A 470 37.20 32.28 -8.09
C SER A 470 37.29 31.44 -9.35
N GLU A 471 36.17 30.85 -9.78
CA GLU A 471 35.84 30.72 -11.21
C GLU A 471 34.45 30.10 -11.34
N THR A 472 33.48 30.91 -11.76
CA THR A 472 32.28 30.36 -12.40
C THR A 472 32.74 29.46 -13.55
N SER A 473 32.41 28.18 -13.51
CA SER A 473 32.70 27.21 -14.58
C SER A 473 32.47 27.85 -15.95
N PRO A 474 33.47 27.90 -16.86
CA PRO A 474 33.41 28.70 -18.09
C PRO A 474 32.46 28.12 -19.16
N ILE A 475 31.53 27.23 -18.79
CA ILE A 475 30.61 26.51 -19.68
C ILE A 475 29.78 27.49 -20.51
N LYS A 476 29.17 28.50 -19.88
CA LYS A 476 28.43 29.54 -20.62
C LYS A 476 29.35 30.23 -21.62
N GLY A 477 30.60 30.54 -21.23
CA GLY A 477 31.63 31.08 -22.12
C GLY A 477 31.95 30.17 -23.32
N ILE A 478 32.14 28.87 -23.09
CA ILE A 478 32.39 27.86 -24.13
C ILE A 478 31.18 27.74 -25.08
N LEU A 479 29.97 27.73 -24.54
CA LEU A 479 28.73 27.68 -25.33
C LEU A 479 28.56 28.95 -26.19
N TYR A 480 28.87 30.14 -25.65
CA TYR A 480 28.86 31.39 -26.43
C TYR A 480 29.90 31.37 -27.56
N ILE A 481 31.11 30.87 -27.29
CA ILE A 481 32.15 30.70 -28.32
C ILE A 481 31.70 29.70 -29.39
N GLY A 482 31.06 28.61 -29.00
CA GLY A 482 30.50 27.61 -29.92
C GLY A 482 29.40 28.20 -30.82
N ILE A 483 28.44 28.93 -30.24
CA ILE A 483 27.37 29.61 -30.99
C ILE A 483 27.96 30.61 -31.99
N LEU A 484 28.95 31.40 -31.58
CA LEU A 484 29.63 32.35 -32.45
C LEU A 484 30.39 31.63 -33.58
N GLY A 485 31.09 30.54 -33.27
CA GLY A 485 31.79 29.72 -34.25
C GLY A 485 30.87 29.14 -35.31
N ILE A 486 29.70 28.61 -34.91
CA ILE A 486 28.67 28.09 -35.82
C ILE A 486 28.08 29.21 -36.69
N ALA A 487 27.80 30.38 -36.12
CA ALA A 487 27.27 31.52 -36.86
C ALA A 487 28.26 32.04 -37.92
N VAL A 488 29.55 32.07 -37.59
CA VAL A 488 30.63 32.42 -38.54
C VAL A 488 30.73 31.36 -39.65
N LEU A 489 30.73 30.07 -39.30
CA LEU A 489 30.79 28.98 -40.27
C LEU A 489 29.59 29.02 -41.24
N ALA A 490 28.38 29.19 -40.71
CA ALA A 490 27.16 29.31 -41.52
C ALA A 490 27.22 30.53 -42.45
N SER A 491 27.74 31.66 -41.96
CA SER A 491 27.93 32.86 -42.77
C SER A 491 28.96 32.65 -43.89
N VAL A 492 30.05 31.93 -43.63
CA VAL A 492 31.05 31.56 -44.65
C VAL A 492 30.46 30.61 -45.69
N LEU A 493 29.68 29.61 -45.27
CA LEU A 493 28.99 28.69 -46.18
C LEU A 493 28.00 29.43 -47.09
N LEU A 494 27.24 30.39 -46.57
CA LEU A 494 26.35 31.23 -47.39
C LEU A 494 27.11 32.03 -48.46
N VAL A 495 28.34 32.48 -48.16
CA VAL A 495 29.22 33.17 -49.12
C VAL A 495 29.74 32.21 -50.19
N ILE A 496 30.15 31.00 -49.80
CA ILE A 496 30.66 29.94 -50.69
C ILE A 496 29.57 29.48 -51.67
N PHE A 497 28.37 29.22 -51.17
CA PHE A 497 27.22 28.80 -51.98
C PHE A 497 26.54 29.95 -52.75
N LYS A 498 27.17 31.14 -52.81
CA LYS A 498 26.64 32.35 -53.48
C LYS A 498 25.25 32.80 -53.01
N LYS A 499 24.79 32.37 -51.83
CA LYS A 499 23.50 32.76 -51.22
C LYS A 499 23.61 34.06 -50.41
N ARG A 500 24.22 35.10 -50.99
CA ARG A 500 24.61 36.35 -50.33
C ARG A 500 23.47 37.34 -50.06
N ASN A 501 22.24 36.86 -49.89
CA ASN A 501 21.10 37.72 -49.59
C ASN A 501 21.24 38.25 -48.14
N PRO A 502 21.17 39.57 -47.89
CA PRO A 502 21.28 40.14 -46.54
C PRO A 502 20.29 39.53 -45.55
N LYS A 503 19.10 39.09 -46.02
CA LYS A 503 18.11 38.40 -45.18
C LYS A 503 18.63 37.09 -44.59
N ASN A 504 19.52 36.37 -45.28
CA ASN A 504 20.07 35.10 -44.80
C ASN A 504 21.07 35.32 -43.66
N PHE A 505 21.87 36.38 -43.73
CA PHE A 505 22.80 36.73 -42.65
C PHE A 505 22.06 37.27 -41.42
N ILE A 506 21.00 38.07 -41.65
CA ILE A 506 20.10 38.52 -40.58
C ILE A 506 19.46 37.29 -39.89
N PHE A 507 19.02 36.30 -40.66
CA PHE A 507 18.47 35.07 -40.10
C PHE A 507 19.48 34.29 -39.24
N VAL A 508 20.73 34.13 -39.70
CA VAL A 508 21.80 33.50 -38.92
C VAL A 508 22.07 34.26 -37.61
N LEU A 509 22.08 35.59 -37.65
CA LEU A 509 22.26 36.42 -36.44
C LEU A 509 21.08 36.31 -35.48
N ILE A 510 19.84 36.24 -35.98
CA ILE A 510 18.65 36.03 -35.14
C ILE A 510 18.70 34.67 -34.45
N VAL A 511 19.03 33.60 -35.19
CA VAL A 511 19.13 32.24 -34.61
C VAL A 511 20.26 32.17 -33.57
N ALA A 512 21.43 32.76 -33.86
CA ALA A 512 22.52 32.84 -32.91
C ALA A 512 22.16 33.66 -31.66
N GLY A 513 21.44 34.76 -31.83
CA GLY A 513 20.93 35.58 -30.73
C GLY A 513 19.91 34.84 -29.86
N LEU A 514 19.00 34.08 -30.45
CA LEU A 514 18.04 33.24 -29.72
C LEU A 514 18.74 32.12 -28.95
N ALA A 515 19.72 31.45 -29.56
CA ALA A 515 20.52 30.43 -28.89
C ALA A 515 21.33 31.01 -27.72
N ALA A 516 21.95 32.18 -27.89
CA ALA A 516 22.67 32.87 -26.82
C ALA A 516 21.74 33.31 -25.68
N THR A 517 20.52 33.74 -26.02
CA THR A 517 19.49 34.10 -25.04
C THR A 517 19.02 32.86 -24.26
N ALA A 518 18.81 31.72 -24.93
CA ALA A 518 18.50 30.46 -24.26
C ALA A 518 19.63 30.05 -23.29
N VAL A 519 20.90 30.17 -23.70
CA VAL A 519 22.04 29.87 -22.82
C VAL A 519 22.11 30.82 -21.62
N PHE A 520 21.70 32.08 -21.78
CA PHE A 520 21.66 33.06 -20.69
C PHE A 520 20.64 32.69 -19.61
N PHE A 521 19.44 32.28 -20.02
CA PHE A 521 18.32 31.95 -19.13
C PHE A 521 18.33 30.52 -18.59
N SER A 522 19.26 29.67 -19.04
CA SER A 522 19.42 28.31 -18.51
C SER A 522 20.55 28.23 -17.49
N ASP A 523 20.31 27.45 -16.43
CA ASP A 523 21.33 27.11 -15.44
C ASP A 523 22.02 25.81 -15.86
N PHE A 524 23.28 25.93 -16.28
CA PHE A 524 24.11 24.78 -16.63
C PHE A 524 25.11 24.55 -15.50
N ALA A 525 24.98 23.42 -14.82
CA ALA A 525 25.98 22.91 -13.87
C ALA A 525 26.76 21.76 -14.53
N THR A 526 28.08 21.70 -14.36
CA THR A 526 28.80 20.44 -14.63
C THR A 526 28.42 19.38 -13.60
N GLY A 527 28.63 18.10 -13.90
CA GLY A 527 28.50 17.05 -12.87
C GLY A 527 29.38 17.31 -11.64
N THR A 528 30.54 17.96 -11.81
CA THR A 528 31.39 18.41 -10.70
C THR A 528 30.79 19.59 -9.90
N ASP A 529 30.00 20.46 -10.53
CA ASP A 529 29.29 21.54 -9.83
C ASP A 529 28.05 21.00 -9.08
N TYR A 530 27.39 19.96 -9.60
CA TYR A 530 26.24 19.31 -8.96
C TYR A 530 26.65 18.55 -7.69
N TYR A 531 27.77 17.83 -7.72
CA TYR A 531 28.32 17.07 -6.58
C TYR A 531 29.25 17.89 -5.68
N ARG A 532 29.25 19.21 -5.77
CA ARG A 532 30.03 20.06 -4.87
C ARG A 532 29.46 19.90 -3.46
N SER A 533 30.27 19.41 -2.54
CA SER A 533 29.86 19.26 -1.13
C SER A 533 29.49 20.64 -0.58
N GLU A 534 28.29 20.74 -0.01
CA GLU A 534 27.88 21.95 0.70
C GLU A 534 28.54 21.96 2.07
N THR A 535 29.20 23.06 2.39
CA THR A 535 29.75 23.26 3.73
C THR A 535 28.58 23.46 4.68
N LEU A 536 28.61 22.78 5.82
CA LEU A 536 27.60 22.97 6.87
C LEU A 536 27.54 24.45 7.26
N GLU A 537 26.39 25.09 7.06
CA GLU A 537 26.15 26.47 7.49
C GLU A 537 25.67 26.48 8.94
N GLY A 538 26.43 27.12 9.84
CA GLY A 538 26.06 27.28 11.24
C GLY A 538 26.94 26.51 12.22
N GLU A 539 26.60 26.60 13.51
CA GLU A 539 27.31 25.88 14.57
C GLU A 539 26.84 24.42 14.63
N VAL A 540 27.81 23.49 14.63
CA VAL A 540 27.53 22.06 14.77
C VAL A 540 26.76 21.82 16.06
N THR A 541 25.55 21.32 15.93
CA THR A 541 24.62 21.05 17.02
C THR A 541 24.66 19.58 17.44
N GLY A 542 25.03 18.68 16.53
CA GLY A 542 25.21 17.26 16.83
C GLY A 542 25.73 16.47 15.63
N GLU A 543 25.75 15.14 15.79
CA GLU A 543 26.11 14.18 14.74
C GLU A 543 25.03 13.10 14.62
N VAL A 544 24.85 12.59 13.41
CA VAL A 544 23.96 11.47 13.11
C VAL A 544 24.66 10.49 12.17
N THR A 545 24.33 9.21 12.27
CA THR A 545 24.73 8.20 11.30
C THR A 545 23.64 8.06 10.22
N PHE A 546 24.03 8.09 8.95
CA PHE A 546 23.12 8.02 7.81
C PHE A 546 23.48 6.83 6.91
N THR A 547 22.47 6.12 6.43
CA THR A 547 22.61 5.01 5.47
C THR A 547 21.52 5.10 4.41
N ILE A 548 21.82 4.65 3.19
CA ILE A 548 20.86 4.54 2.09
C ILE A 548 20.88 3.08 1.64
N ARG A 549 19.71 2.44 1.65
CA ARG A 549 19.57 1.02 1.34
C ARG A 549 18.41 0.77 0.38
N CYS A 550 18.56 -0.23 -0.48
CA CYS A 550 17.55 -0.74 -1.42
C CYS A 550 17.33 -2.25 -1.21
N ASP A 551 17.21 -2.67 0.04
CA ASP A 551 17.20 -4.09 0.43
C ASP A 551 16.07 -4.90 -0.23
N THR A 552 14.92 -4.27 -0.46
CA THR A 552 13.75 -4.91 -1.09
C THR A 552 14.00 -5.39 -2.52
N ILE A 553 14.97 -4.80 -3.20
CA ILE A 553 15.35 -5.14 -4.58
C ILE A 553 16.78 -5.70 -4.69
N ALA A 554 17.46 -5.93 -3.56
CA ALA A 554 18.83 -6.45 -3.54
C ALA A 554 18.91 -7.83 -4.22
N GLY A 555 19.85 -7.97 -5.17
CA GLY A 555 20.00 -9.19 -5.97
C GLY A 555 18.87 -9.44 -6.98
N LEU A 556 17.94 -8.49 -7.15
CA LEU A 556 16.86 -8.57 -8.13
C LEU A 556 17.19 -7.65 -9.31
N GLY A 557 17.41 -8.24 -10.49
CA GLY A 557 17.61 -7.55 -11.76
C GLY A 557 19.06 -7.42 -12.24
N ASP A 558 19.21 -7.16 -13.54
CA ASP A 558 20.52 -6.98 -14.21
C ASP A 558 21.06 -5.54 -14.10
N SER A 559 20.56 -4.75 -13.14
CA SER A 559 20.92 -3.33 -13.01
C SER A 559 22.28 -3.19 -12.32
N GLU A 560 23.24 -2.58 -13.01
CA GLU A 560 24.54 -2.22 -12.42
C GLU A 560 24.44 -1.27 -11.21
N PHE A 561 23.25 -0.69 -10.99
CA PHE A 561 22.99 0.28 -9.94
C PHE A 561 22.48 -0.32 -8.63
N ILE A 562 22.15 -1.62 -8.59
CA ILE A 562 21.65 -2.29 -7.38
C ILE A 562 22.78 -3.12 -6.75
N PRO A 563 23.29 -2.72 -5.57
CA PRO A 563 24.27 -3.52 -4.84
C PRO A 563 23.70 -4.89 -4.44
N GLU A 564 24.52 -5.94 -4.47
CA GLU A 564 24.11 -7.30 -4.06
C GLU A 564 23.61 -7.35 -2.61
N ASP A 565 24.18 -6.53 -1.72
CA ASP A 565 23.82 -6.43 -0.31
C ASP A 565 22.78 -5.32 -0.02
N GLY A 566 22.25 -4.70 -1.08
CA GLY A 566 21.31 -3.57 -1.00
C GLY A 566 21.89 -2.28 -0.45
N CYS A 567 23.18 -2.21 -0.11
CA CYS A 567 23.77 -1.05 0.55
C CYS A 567 24.31 -0.02 -0.46
N ILE A 568 23.53 1.03 -0.71
CA ILE A 568 23.91 2.14 -1.60
C ILE A 568 24.89 3.08 -0.89
N LEU A 569 24.59 3.42 0.38
CA LEU A 569 25.46 4.20 1.25
C LEU A 569 25.59 3.49 2.59
N LYS A 570 26.82 3.09 2.92
CA LYS A 570 27.17 2.53 4.23
C LYS A 570 26.96 3.57 5.33
N GLU A 571 26.74 3.08 6.54
CA GLU A 571 26.62 3.94 7.72
C GLU A 571 27.78 4.94 7.79
N THR A 572 27.44 6.21 7.63
CA THR A 572 28.39 7.32 7.54
C THR A 572 27.93 8.42 8.48
N THR A 573 28.86 8.97 9.27
CA THR A 573 28.55 10.04 10.22
C THR A 573 28.52 11.40 9.51
N TYR A 574 27.43 12.14 9.72
CA TYR A 574 27.27 13.52 9.27
C TYR A 574 27.00 14.41 10.48
N ALA A 575 27.74 15.51 10.57
CA ALA A 575 27.42 16.60 11.51
C ALA A 575 26.18 17.35 11.02
N PHE A 576 25.38 17.88 11.94
CA PHE A 576 24.24 18.72 11.60
C PHE A 576 24.20 19.99 12.46
N ALA A 577 23.64 21.06 11.89
CA ALA A 577 23.41 22.33 12.56
C ALA A 577 21.96 22.45 13.07
N GLN A 578 21.70 23.44 13.91
CA GLN A 578 20.35 23.71 14.39
C GLN A 578 19.42 24.01 13.21
N ASP A 579 18.20 23.45 13.24
CA ASP A 579 17.15 23.60 12.21
C ASP A 579 17.43 22.95 10.84
N GLU A 580 18.45 22.08 10.77
CA GLU A 580 18.61 21.16 9.64
C GLU A 580 17.65 19.97 9.71
N THR A 581 17.26 19.52 8.52
CA THR A 581 16.29 18.45 8.30
C THR A 581 16.99 17.19 7.78
N VAL A 582 16.29 16.06 7.81
CA VAL A 582 16.81 14.80 7.21
C VAL A 582 17.12 14.99 5.72
N TYR A 583 16.33 15.82 5.04
CA TYR A 583 16.52 16.20 3.65
C TYR A 583 17.86 16.92 3.42
N ASP A 584 18.22 17.85 4.30
CA ASP A 584 19.49 18.60 4.18
C ASP A 584 20.69 17.64 4.32
N ILE A 585 20.59 16.68 5.24
CA ILE A 585 21.61 15.63 5.44
C ILE A 585 21.65 14.68 4.25
N LEU A 586 20.49 14.26 3.71
CA LEU A 586 20.40 13.42 2.51
C LEU A 586 21.08 14.10 1.31
N VAL A 587 20.80 15.38 1.07
CA VAL A 587 21.42 16.17 -0.01
C VAL A 587 22.94 16.16 0.11
N ARG A 588 23.47 16.38 1.33
CA ARG A 588 24.92 16.29 1.57
C ARG A 588 25.44 14.88 1.34
N ALA A 589 24.77 13.86 1.88
CA ALA A 589 25.18 12.47 1.76
C ALA A 589 25.26 12.00 0.30
N VAL A 590 24.26 12.31 -0.53
CA VAL A 590 24.29 11.93 -1.95
C VAL A 590 25.35 12.73 -2.73
N LYS A 591 25.58 14.01 -2.39
CA LYS A 591 26.62 14.83 -3.02
C LYS A 591 28.02 14.33 -2.72
N ASP A 592 28.32 14.12 -1.44
CA ASP A 592 29.63 13.66 -0.96
C ASP A 592 30.02 12.30 -1.56
N ASN A 593 29.02 11.45 -1.83
CA ASN A 593 29.20 10.12 -2.40
C ASN A 593 28.95 10.03 -3.91
N LYS A 594 28.70 11.17 -4.58
CA LYS A 594 28.44 11.24 -6.03
C LYS A 594 27.27 10.36 -6.50
N LEU A 595 26.24 10.27 -5.68
CA LEU A 595 25.03 9.51 -5.95
C LEU A 595 23.99 10.40 -6.63
N HIS A 596 23.42 9.92 -7.74
CA HIS A 596 22.29 10.59 -8.37
C HIS A 596 21.10 10.67 -7.41
N MET A 597 20.41 11.81 -7.40
CA MET A 597 19.14 11.97 -6.68
C MET A 597 18.20 12.84 -7.49
N GLU A 598 16.96 12.37 -7.64
CA GLU A 598 15.87 13.13 -8.27
C GLU A 598 14.76 13.42 -7.26
N LYS A 599 14.19 14.61 -7.36
CA LYS A 599 13.13 15.09 -6.46
C LYS A 599 12.06 15.85 -7.22
N LYS A 600 10.82 15.72 -6.78
CA LYS A 600 9.66 16.48 -7.26
C LYS A 600 9.18 17.43 -6.17
N LYS A 601 8.88 18.68 -6.54
CA LYS A 601 8.30 19.64 -5.61
C LYS A 601 6.84 19.29 -5.35
N THR A 602 6.45 19.11 -4.10
CA THR A 602 5.11 18.66 -3.68
C THR A 602 4.28 19.75 -3.00
N GLY A 603 4.92 20.83 -2.55
CA GLY A 603 4.24 21.93 -1.88
C GLY A 603 4.87 23.30 -2.16
N SER A 604 4.34 24.32 -1.48
CA SER A 604 4.80 25.70 -1.64
C SER A 604 5.97 26.05 -0.72
N GLY A 605 6.24 25.21 0.29
CA GLY A 605 7.35 25.36 1.22
C GLY A 605 8.72 25.25 0.54
N PRO A 606 9.78 25.71 1.23
CA PRO A 606 11.14 25.67 0.72
C PRO A 606 11.71 24.26 0.64
N ARG A 607 11.21 23.31 1.45
CA ARG A 607 11.70 21.93 1.56
C ARG A 607 10.64 20.86 1.25
N ASP A 608 9.50 21.25 0.68
CA ASP A 608 8.42 20.32 0.30
C ASP A 608 8.81 19.54 -0.96
N TYR A 609 9.64 18.51 -0.74
CA TYR A 609 10.17 17.65 -1.79
C TYR A 609 9.81 16.20 -1.54
N TYR A 610 9.36 15.54 -2.59
CA TYR A 610 9.25 14.11 -2.67
C TYR A 610 10.44 13.56 -3.45
N ILE A 611 11.12 12.54 -2.89
CA ILE A 611 12.30 11.92 -3.49
C ILE A 611 11.84 10.80 -4.41
N CYS A 612 11.87 11.06 -5.72
CA CYS A 612 11.42 10.09 -6.72
C CYS A 612 12.53 9.12 -7.16
N GLY A 613 13.81 9.41 -6.88
CA GLY A 613 14.88 8.47 -7.21
C GLY A 613 16.19 8.74 -6.48
N ILE A 614 16.91 7.68 -6.14
CA ILE A 614 18.28 7.72 -5.59
C ILE A 614 19.09 6.64 -6.29
N ALA A 615 20.34 6.95 -6.66
CA ALA A 615 21.26 6.04 -7.35
C ALA A 615 20.68 5.40 -8.63
N ASN A 616 19.86 6.16 -9.38
CA ASN A 616 19.14 5.71 -10.59
C ASN A 616 18.11 4.61 -10.36
N ILE A 617 17.68 4.41 -9.12
CA ILE A 617 16.54 3.56 -8.77
C ILE A 617 15.37 4.49 -8.46
N TYR A 618 14.28 4.35 -9.22
CA TYR A 618 13.15 5.25 -9.16
C TYR A 618 11.93 4.62 -8.48
N GLU A 619 11.06 5.49 -7.99
CA GLU A 619 9.68 5.11 -7.66
C GLU A 619 9.02 4.42 -8.85
N TYR A 620 8.13 3.49 -8.54
CA TYR A 620 7.37 2.69 -9.52
C TYR A 620 8.17 1.73 -10.42
N ASP A 621 9.51 1.81 -10.48
CA ASP A 621 10.36 0.89 -11.27
C ASP A 621 10.13 -0.58 -10.90
N TRP A 622 9.76 -0.83 -9.64
CA TRP A 622 9.56 -2.16 -9.06
C TRP A 622 8.14 -2.37 -8.54
N GLY A 623 7.17 -1.62 -9.09
CA GLY A 623 5.74 -1.73 -8.81
C GLY A 623 5.16 -0.49 -8.14
N GLU A 624 3.84 -0.39 -8.08
CA GLU A 624 3.13 0.79 -7.55
C GLU A 624 3.47 1.16 -6.11
N LEU A 625 3.92 0.19 -5.31
CA LEU A 625 4.35 0.39 -3.92
C LEU A 625 5.86 0.68 -3.79
N SER A 626 6.61 0.72 -4.91
CA SER A 626 8.04 1.03 -4.86
C SER A 626 8.27 2.54 -4.77
N GLY A 627 9.04 2.95 -3.77
CA GLY A 627 9.36 4.34 -3.47
C GLY A 627 10.42 4.45 -2.37
N TRP A 628 10.83 5.67 -2.04
CA TRP A 628 11.86 5.93 -1.03
C TRP A 628 11.23 6.31 0.31
N MET A 629 11.55 5.54 1.35
CA MET A 629 11.12 5.77 2.72
C MET A 629 12.31 6.19 3.59
N TYR A 630 12.05 6.99 4.62
CA TYR A 630 13.06 7.36 5.60
C TYR A 630 12.63 7.00 7.02
N TYR A 631 13.61 6.67 7.85
CA TYR A 631 13.40 6.23 9.23
C TYR A 631 14.37 6.96 10.13
N VAL A 632 13.92 7.38 11.30
CA VAL A 632 14.77 7.97 12.35
C VAL A 632 14.81 7.00 13.52
N ASN A 633 16.00 6.47 13.81
CA ASN A 633 16.19 5.40 14.81
C ASN A 633 15.29 4.17 14.57
N GLY A 634 14.99 3.89 13.30
CA GLY A 634 14.14 2.78 12.87
C GLY A 634 12.65 3.10 12.80
N GLU A 635 12.19 4.22 13.35
CA GLU A 635 10.78 4.62 13.32
C GLU A 635 10.47 5.50 12.10
N SER A 636 9.33 5.28 11.44
CA SER A 636 8.85 6.17 10.37
C SER A 636 8.29 7.45 10.99
N PRO A 637 8.86 8.64 10.71
CA PRO A 637 8.32 9.88 11.25
C PRO A 637 6.99 10.25 10.60
N SER A 638 6.19 11.08 11.29
CA SER A 638 4.87 11.58 10.83
C SER A 638 4.94 12.80 9.92
N VAL A 639 6.14 13.20 9.52
CA VAL A 639 6.42 14.43 8.76
C VAL A 639 7.24 14.09 7.52
N GLY A 640 7.36 15.00 6.57
CA GLY A 640 8.27 14.82 5.45
C GLY A 640 9.74 14.94 5.88
N CYS A 641 10.68 14.37 5.11
CA CYS A 641 12.11 14.51 5.42
C CYS A 641 12.62 15.97 5.39
N GLY A 642 11.86 16.89 4.80
CA GLY A 642 12.15 18.33 4.74
C GLY A 642 11.57 19.16 5.88
N GLU A 643 10.92 18.51 6.85
CA GLU A 643 10.43 19.07 8.11
C GLU A 643 11.29 18.54 9.27
#